data_AF-A0AAN7FE46-F1
#
_entry.id   AF-A0AAN7FE46-F1
#
_cell.length_a   1.000
_cell.length_b   1.000
_cell.length_c   1.000
_cell.angle_alpha   90.00
_cell.angle_beta   90.00
_cell.angle_gamma   90.00
#
_symmetry.space_group_name_H-M   'P 1'
#
loop_
_entity.id
_entity.type
_entity.pdbx_description
1 polymer ?
#
loop_
_entity_poly.entity_id
_entity_poly.type
_entity_poly.pdbx_seq_one_letter_code
_entity_poly.pdbx_strand_id
1 'polypeptide(L)'
;MYKHFLFALLAGFSLLLVHGQNQIGFISLDCGLPANSSYTEPTTGINYTSDATFIDVGVSMSISPAYKTNSLEQEYYYVRSFPQGIRNCYTISVTTGTRYLIRGSFLYANYDAKSKPPGFDLYIDANKWDSVTLLDESTFIFAELIHVPKLDNIDFCLVNTGNGVPFISALELRPLKNGTYVTESGSLSTFLRLDFGSLTNQTYRYKDDVFDRMWFPPTAMFGWTPISTSLTAVMDTTHNDFQPPSVVMDTASTAINASAPMTFNWVPPDNTSQYYVYIHIAEIKALKANESRHTTTVYSPSALKGGKFEFAVYKIEQSTLPPLINAIEVYTVVELLQSQTDQQDVDAIKNIKTSYGVTRNWQGDPCAPTAYVWDGLNCTYNAFESPTITSLNLSSSGLAGQIAPYISNLTMIQYLGSYFLNLCRNLERNNLSGSLPAALLDKSKSGSLLLSVAENPNLCPSISCTTEQKKKKNINVPTVASIVGFFILLLGAAGIFWIFKRIREQEGDKVSNLQNVQLESKNRQFTYSDIQMISNNFEKLLGEGGFGKVYLGYVDGNPVAVKMISQSAVEGYQQFHSEVEPLIRVHHRNLTILVGYCNEGPNLALIYEYMANGDLHSHISENNSNILSWEGRIQIALDSAQGLEYLHDDCNPPIIHRDVKLSNILLN
;
A
#
# COMPACT_ATOMS: atom_id res chain seq x y z
N MET A 1 11.08 -43.48 48.11
CA MET A 1 12.15 -42.75 47.39
C MET A 1 11.83 -42.61 45.89
N TYR A 2 10.60 -42.20 45.51
CA TYR A 2 10.23 -41.97 44.09
C TYR A 2 8.94 -41.12 43.97
N LYS A 3 8.83 -40.03 44.75
CA LYS A 3 7.71 -39.06 44.61
C LYS A 3 8.10 -37.59 44.84
N HIS A 4 9.39 -37.26 44.91
CA HIS A 4 9.87 -35.87 45.09
C HIS A 4 10.77 -35.36 43.94
N PHE A 5 10.79 -36.03 42.79
CA PHE A 5 11.63 -35.62 41.65
C PHE A 5 10.85 -35.10 40.44
N LEU A 6 9.50 -35.08 40.47
CA LEU A 6 8.68 -34.59 39.35
C LEU A 6 8.09 -33.19 39.54
N PHE A 7 8.29 -32.54 40.68
CA PHE A 7 7.78 -31.18 40.94
C PHE A 7 8.84 -30.07 40.80
N ALA A 8 10.08 -30.41 40.46
CA ALA A 8 11.16 -29.46 40.22
C ALA A 8 11.40 -29.15 38.71
N LEU A 9 10.57 -29.69 37.81
CA LEU A 9 10.71 -29.52 36.35
C LEU A 9 9.53 -28.77 35.70
N LEU A 10 8.68 -28.14 36.52
CA LEU A 10 7.57 -27.28 36.07
C LEU A 10 7.69 -25.81 36.55
N ALA A 11 8.83 -25.43 37.14
CA ALA A 11 9.10 -24.07 37.63
C ALA A 11 10.31 -23.41 36.96
N GLY A 12 10.64 -23.82 35.73
CA GLY A 12 11.86 -23.39 35.06
C GLY A 12 11.76 -23.41 33.54
N PHE A 13 10.63 -22.95 32.99
CA PHE A 13 10.50 -22.57 31.57
C PHE A 13 9.43 -21.50 31.42
N SER A 14 9.59 -20.38 32.14
CA SER A 14 9.09 -19.08 31.66
C SER A 14 10.07 -18.58 30.58
N LEU A 15 10.26 -19.37 29.53
CA LEU A 15 10.82 -18.85 28.29
C LEU A 15 9.77 -17.90 27.76
N LEU A 16 10.12 -16.61 27.76
CA LEU A 16 9.66 -15.58 26.84
C LEU A 16 8.78 -16.13 25.72
N LEU A 17 7.48 -16.22 25.99
CA LEU A 17 6.47 -16.16 24.96
C LEU A 17 6.50 -14.72 24.44
N VAL A 18 7.52 -14.40 23.64
CA VAL A 18 7.38 -13.40 22.59
C VAL A 18 6.29 -13.96 21.70
N HIS A 19 5.02 -13.64 22.02
CA HIS A 19 3.99 -13.66 21.02
C HIS A 19 4.57 -12.89 19.84
N GLY A 20 4.74 -13.55 18.70
CA GLY A 20 5.17 -12.87 17.48
C GLY A 20 4.18 -11.75 17.22
N GLN A 21 4.56 -10.51 17.58
CA GLN A 21 3.78 -9.34 17.25
C GLN A 21 3.81 -9.24 15.72
N ASN A 22 2.66 -9.50 15.10
CA ASN A 22 2.57 -9.57 13.66
C ASN A 22 2.61 -8.14 13.10
N GLN A 23 3.48 -7.88 12.12
CA GLN A 23 3.68 -6.58 11.45
C GLN A 23 2.50 -6.26 10.49
N ILE A 24 1.27 -6.59 10.89
CA ILE A 24 0.07 -6.47 10.06
C ILE A 24 -0.14 -5.01 9.71
N GLY A 25 -0.17 -4.73 8.41
CA GLY A 25 -0.39 -3.38 7.88
C GLY A 25 0.82 -2.46 7.96
N PHE A 26 1.99 -2.95 8.41
CA PHE A 26 3.23 -2.18 8.29
C PHE A 26 3.61 -2.06 6.81
N ILE A 27 3.98 -0.85 6.41
CA ILE A 27 4.64 -0.59 5.13
C ILE A 27 6.03 -0.09 5.48
N SER A 28 7.06 -0.80 5.04
CA SER A 28 8.46 -0.47 5.33
C SER A 28 9.27 -0.57 4.04
N LEU A 29 9.68 0.59 3.53
CA LEU A 29 10.42 0.72 2.29
C LEU A 29 11.86 1.12 2.59
N ASP A 30 12.81 0.31 2.12
CA ASP A 30 14.22 0.67 2.07
C ASP A 30 14.46 1.38 0.73
N CYS A 31 14.73 2.68 0.81
CA CYS A 31 14.77 3.55 -0.35
C CYS A 31 16.11 3.45 -1.07
N GLY A 32 16.07 2.99 -2.31
CA GLY A 32 17.27 2.71 -3.10
C GLY A 32 17.74 1.26 -3.01
N LEU A 33 17.06 0.40 -2.24
CA LEU A 33 17.28 -1.05 -2.31
C LEU A 33 16.97 -1.59 -3.73
N PRO A 34 17.75 -2.55 -4.27
CA PRO A 34 17.47 -3.12 -5.60
C PRO A 34 16.05 -3.69 -5.74
N ALA A 35 15.45 -3.51 -6.90
CA ALA A 35 14.08 -3.97 -7.18
C ALA A 35 13.91 -5.47 -6.87
N ASN A 36 12.72 -5.85 -6.40
CA ASN A 36 12.36 -7.21 -5.96
C ASN A 36 13.20 -7.77 -4.81
N SER A 37 13.91 -6.90 -4.06
CA SER A 37 14.64 -7.29 -2.86
C SER A 37 13.82 -7.01 -1.60
N SER A 38 14.00 -7.87 -0.60
CA SER A 38 13.45 -7.70 0.74
C SER A 38 14.37 -8.37 1.76
N TYR A 39 14.27 -7.93 3.01
CA TYR A 39 15.00 -8.53 4.13
C TYR A 39 14.29 -8.21 5.44
N THR A 40 14.66 -8.94 6.49
CA THR A 40 14.27 -8.61 7.87
C THR A 40 15.49 -7.97 8.53
N GLU A 41 15.35 -6.74 9.01
CA GLU A 41 16.43 -6.04 9.71
C GLU A 41 16.75 -6.78 11.02
N PRO A 42 17.98 -7.31 11.20
CA PRO A 42 18.36 -8.08 12.38
C PRO A 42 18.08 -7.45 13.77
N THR A 43 18.22 -6.13 13.93
CA THR A 43 18.14 -5.45 15.23
C THR A 43 16.69 -5.19 15.64
N THR A 44 15.90 -4.62 14.73
CA THR A 44 14.49 -4.29 14.98
C THR A 44 13.58 -5.49 14.72
N GLY A 45 13.94 -6.35 13.76
CA GLY A 45 13.10 -7.43 13.26
C GLY A 45 12.06 -6.98 12.22
N ILE A 46 12.12 -5.74 11.72
CA ILE A 46 11.17 -5.21 10.74
C ILE A 46 11.49 -5.77 9.35
N ASN A 47 10.44 -6.16 8.62
CA ASN A 47 10.57 -6.58 7.22
C ASN A 47 10.58 -5.36 6.30
N TYR A 48 11.69 -5.13 5.61
CA TYR A 48 11.83 -4.09 4.59
C TYR A 48 11.73 -4.67 3.18
N THR A 49 11.16 -3.88 2.29
CA THR A 49 11.06 -4.18 0.86
C THR A 49 11.62 -3.01 0.05
N SER A 50 12.03 -3.28 -1.19
CA SER A 50 12.48 -2.23 -2.10
C SER A 50 11.37 -1.24 -2.44
N ASP A 51 11.73 0.03 -2.51
CA ASP A 51 10.85 1.13 -2.89
C ASP A 51 10.56 1.23 -4.42
N ALA A 52 11.18 0.37 -5.23
CA ALA A 52 11.20 0.49 -6.69
C ALA A 52 9.82 0.47 -7.37
N THR A 53 8.79 -0.13 -6.75
CA THR A 53 7.42 -0.16 -7.29
C THR A 53 6.58 1.04 -6.90
N PHE A 54 7.07 1.88 -5.98
CA PHE A 54 6.33 3.02 -5.41
C PHE A 54 6.76 4.36 -6.00
N ILE A 55 7.82 4.37 -6.81
CA ILE A 55 8.36 5.58 -7.44
C ILE A 55 9.05 5.26 -8.77
N ASP A 56 8.78 6.09 -9.78
CA ASP A 56 9.25 5.92 -11.17
C ASP A 56 10.52 6.72 -11.49
N VAL A 57 11.04 7.49 -10.54
CA VAL A 57 12.23 8.35 -10.70
C VAL A 57 13.26 8.16 -9.59
N GLY A 58 14.35 8.91 -9.70
CA GLY A 58 15.45 8.89 -8.75
C GLY A 58 16.48 7.81 -9.05
N VAL A 59 17.61 7.90 -8.37
CA VAL A 59 18.74 6.98 -8.51
C VAL A 59 19.05 6.35 -7.17
N SER A 60 19.27 5.04 -7.17
CA SER A 60 19.78 4.31 -6.01
C SER A 60 21.25 4.65 -5.81
N MET A 61 21.61 5.05 -4.59
CA MET A 61 22.97 5.35 -4.19
C MET A 61 23.29 4.61 -2.90
N SER A 62 24.53 4.17 -2.72
CA SER A 62 24.99 3.64 -1.44
C SER A 62 25.72 4.73 -0.66
N ILE A 63 25.55 4.74 0.66
CA ILE A 63 26.29 5.66 1.53
C ILE A 63 27.79 5.37 1.49
N SER A 64 28.61 6.36 1.85
CA SER A 64 30.05 6.18 1.91
C SER A 64 30.43 5.06 2.89
N PRO A 65 31.35 4.15 2.53
CA PRO A 65 31.80 3.06 3.41
C PRO A 65 32.30 3.53 4.78
N ALA A 66 32.77 4.77 4.90
CA ALA A 66 33.24 5.34 6.17
C ALA A 66 32.13 5.44 7.24
N TYR A 67 30.86 5.46 6.83
CA TYR A 67 29.70 5.56 7.72
C TYR A 67 28.97 4.23 7.92
N LYS A 68 29.38 3.18 7.20
CA LYS A 68 28.82 1.82 7.39
C LYS A 68 29.44 1.18 8.62
N THR A 69 28.82 1.42 9.77
CA THR A 69 29.21 0.82 11.05
C THR A 69 28.39 -0.43 11.33
N ASN A 70 28.91 -1.32 12.19
CA ASN A 70 28.18 -2.54 12.59
C ASN A 70 26.89 -2.27 13.39
N SER A 71 26.72 -1.04 13.90
CA SER A 71 25.55 -0.61 14.66
C SER A 71 24.52 0.14 13.81
N LEU A 72 24.84 0.47 12.55
CA LEU A 72 23.92 1.14 11.66
C LEU A 72 22.95 0.12 11.06
N GLU A 73 21.66 0.38 11.19
CA GLU A 73 20.59 -0.45 10.63
C GLU A 73 20.65 -0.47 9.10
N GLN A 74 20.23 -1.58 8.52
CA GLN A 74 20.47 -1.87 7.10
C GLN A 74 19.71 -0.92 6.17
N GLU A 75 18.55 -0.42 6.57
CA GLU A 75 17.71 0.53 5.82
C GLU A 75 18.38 1.89 5.60
N TYR A 76 19.52 2.13 6.22
CA TYR A 76 20.31 3.34 6.05
C TYR A 76 21.55 3.15 5.17
N TYR A 77 21.78 1.95 4.62
CA TYR A 77 22.95 1.66 3.77
C TYR A 77 22.79 2.17 2.34
N TYR A 78 21.54 2.38 1.91
CA TYR A 78 21.18 2.92 0.62
C TYR A 78 20.29 4.15 0.80
N VAL A 79 20.28 4.98 -0.23
CA VAL A 79 19.34 6.09 -0.36
C VAL A 79 18.82 6.11 -1.78
N ARG A 80 17.58 6.58 -1.93
CA ARG A 80 17.10 7.07 -3.22
C ARG A 80 17.34 8.57 -3.30
N SER A 81 18.12 8.98 -4.29
CA SER A 81 18.49 10.37 -4.57
C SER A 81 17.71 10.92 -5.77
N PHE A 82 17.31 12.19 -5.72
CA PHE A 82 16.49 12.84 -6.75
C PHE A 82 17.21 14.01 -7.41
N PRO A 83 18.24 13.76 -8.24
CA PRO A 83 19.03 14.82 -8.86
C PRO A 83 18.29 15.59 -9.96
N GLN A 84 17.17 15.04 -10.44
CA GLN A 84 16.31 15.62 -11.47
C GLN A 84 14.91 15.86 -10.91
N GLY A 85 14.21 16.84 -11.47
CA GLY A 85 12.87 17.20 -11.02
C GLY A 85 12.85 18.08 -9.77
N ILE A 86 11.77 18.85 -9.62
CA ILE A 86 11.57 19.73 -8.47
C ILE A 86 10.83 19.00 -7.36
N ARG A 87 9.79 18.23 -7.70
CA ARG A 87 8.94 17.49 -6.77
C ARG A 87 8.97 16.02 -7.14
N ASN A 88 9.32 15.17 -6.18
CA ASN A 88 9.46 13.73 -6.37
C ASN A 88 8.60 13.02 -5.33
N CYS A 89 7.67 12.17 -5.77
CA CYS A 89 6.64 11.64 -4.89
C CYS A 89 6.57 10.10 -4.96
N TYR A 90 6.50 9.49 -3.79
CA TYR A 90 6.04 8.12 -3.63
C TYR A 90 4.53 8.11 -3.58
N THR A 91 3.88 7.22 -4.33
CA THR A 91 2.44 6.96 -4.18
C THR A 91 2.27 5.66 -3.40
N ILE A 92 1.78 5.76 -2.18
CA ILE A 92 1.64 4.62 -1.25
C ILE A 92 0.16 4.28 -1.10
N SER A 93 -0.23 3.05 -1.42
CA SER A 93 -1.58 2.56 -1.16
C SER A 93 -1.81 2.37 0.35
N VAL A 94 -2.91 2.89 0.85
CA VAL A 94 -3.29 2.87 2.27
C VAL A 94 -4.79 2.67 2.43
N THR A 95 -5.23 2.29 3.62
CA THR A 95 -6.66 2.17 3.90
C THR A 95 -7.22 3.55 4.29
N THR A 96 -8.15 4.07 3.51
CA THR A 96 -8.84 5.34 3.79
C THR A 96 -9.41 5.36 5.21
N GLY A 97 -9.27 6.49 5.89
CA GLY A 97 -9.78 6.66 7.27
C GLY A 97 -8.96 5.95 8.35
N THR A 98 -7.97 5.11 8.00
CA THR A 98 -7.06 4.51 8.97
C THR A 98 -6.00 5.54 9.39
N ARG A 99 -5.73 5.65 10.69
CA ARG A 99 -4.68 6.55 11.18
C ARG A 99 -3.33 5.89 11.02
N TYR A 100 -2.40 6.59 10.39
CA TYR A 100 -1.03 6.13 10.21
C TYR A 100 -0.04 7.05 10.92
N LEU A 101 0.95 6.46 11.58
CA LEU A 101 2.23 7.09 11.85
C LEU A 101 3.09 6.92 10.59
N ILE A 102 3.42 8.02 9.94
CA ILE A 102 4.19 8.07 8.69
C ILE A 102 5.56 8.65 9.03
N ARG A 103 6.64 7.94 8.69
CA ARG A 103 8.00 8.36 8.97
C ARG A 103 8.87 8.30 7.72
N GLY A 104 9.49 9.44 7.40
CA GLY A 104 10.61 9.50 6.45
C GLY A 104 11.92 9.60 7.23
N SER A 105 12.91 8.77 6.90
CA SER A 105 14.23 8.78 7.53
C SER A 105 15.32 9.18 6.54
N PHE A 106 16.30 9.95 7.03
CA PHE A 106 17.31 10.63 6.22
C PHE A 106 18.69 10.53 6.86
N LEU A 107 19.57 9.76 6.22
CA LEU A 107 21.01 9.72 6.51
C LEU A 107 21.81 10.06 5.25
N TYR A 108 22.46 11.23 5.22
CA TYR A 108 23.23 11.66 4.04
C TYR A 108 24.50 10.82 3.85
N ALA A 109 25.31 10.68 4.90
CA ALA A 109 26.52 9.83 4.93
C ALA A 109 27.39 9.94 3.67
N ASN A 110 27.46 11.16 3.12
CA ASN A 110 28.21 11.53 1.94
C ASN A 110 28.03 10.57 0.73
N TYR A 111 26.81 10.09 0.49
CA TYR A 111 26.52 9.12 -0.58
C TYR A 111 26.92 9.60 -1.99
N ASP A 112 26.99 10.92 -2.22
CA ASP A 112 27.34 11.52 -3.51
C ASP A 112 28.77 12.08 -3.57
N ALA A 113 29.58 11.85 -2.54
CA ALA A 113 30.97 12.29 -2.43
C ALA A 113 31.18 13.82 -2.56
N LYS A 114 30.17 14.63 -2.22
CA LYS A 114 30.27 16.11 -2.27
C LYS A 114 30.50 16.77 -0.92
N SER A 115 30.34 16.04 0.19
CA SER A 115 30.47 16.57 1.56
C SER A 115 29.61 17.83 1.78
N LYS A 116 28.43 17.87 1.15
CA LYS A 116 27.52 19.00 1.21
C LYS A 116 26.10 18.49 1.48
N PRO A 117 25.73 18.36 2.77
CA PRO A 117 24.39 17.90 3.15
C PRO A 117 23.31 18.80 2.53
N PRO A 118 22.25 18.23 1.94
CA PRO A 118 21.20 19.00 1.28
C PRO A 118 20.12 19.47 2.26
N GLY A 119 19.36 20.48 1.87
CA GLY A 119 18.09 20.86 2.49
C GLY A 119 16.94 20.82 1.48
N PHE A 120 15.76 20.35 1.91
CA PHE A 120 14.58 20.17 1.06
C PHE A 120 13.30 20.09 1.89
N ASP A 121 12.15 20.25 1.24
CA ASP A 121 10.85 20.26 1.89
C ASP A 121 10.14 18.91 1.79
N LEU A 122 9.33 18.57 2.81
CA LEU A 122 8.48 17.40 2.83
C LEU A 122 7.02 17.79 2.69
N TYR A 123 6.34 17.07 1.81
CA TYR A 123 4.94 17.24 1.50
C TYR A 123 4.20 15.92 1.70
N ILE A 124 3.00 16.03 2.27
CA ILE A 124 2.01 14.95 2.31
C ILE A 124 0.86 15.39 1.41
N ASP A 125 0.61 14.61 0.37
CA ASP A 125 -0.27 14.98 -0.74
C ASP A 125 0.10 16.37 -1.32
N ALA A 126 -0.84 17.31 -1.30
CA ALA A 126 -0.65 18.69 -1.74
C ALA A 126 0.00 19.62 -0.70
N ASN A 127 0.19 19.17 0.54
CA ASN A 127 0.47 20.03 1.68
C ASN A 127 1.90 19.89 2.19
N LYS A 128 2.62 21.01 2.33
CA LYS A 128 3.90 21.03 3.04
C LYS A 128 3.63 20.77 4.52
N TRP A 129 4.42 19.89 5.13
CA TRP A 129 4.30 19.62 6.56
C TRP A 129 5.62 19.74 7.32
N ASP A 130 6.76 19.55 6.66
CA ASP A 130 8.06 19.64 7.32
C ASP A 130 9.18 20.06 6.34
N SER A 131 10.40 20.27 6.85
CA SER A 131 11.61 20.61 6.09
C SER A 131 12.81 19.88 6.65
N VAL A 132 13.53 19.15 5.79
CA VAL A 132 14.77 18.45 6.16
C VAL A 132 15.94 19.40 6.01
N THR A 133 16.71 19.57 7.09
CA THR A 133 17.97 20.35 7.10
C THR A 133 19.04 19.57 7.84
N LEU A 134 20.04 19.08 7.13
CA LEU A 134 21.13 18.28 7.68
C LEU A 134 22.34 19.17 7.97
N LEU A 135 22.91 19.05 9.18
CA LEU A 135 24.02 19.90 9.63
C LEU A 135 25.38 19.42 9.12
N ASP A 136 25.56 18.09 9.06
CA ASP A 136 26.78 17.43 8.62
C ASP A 136 26.50 16.07 7.97
N GLU A 137 27.56 15.34 7.60
CA GLU A 137 27.48 14.06 6.90
C GLU A 137 26.95 12.92 7.77
N SER A 138 27.14 13.00 9.09
CA SER A 138 26.69 11.99 10.07
C SER A 138 25.30 12.27 10.64
N THR A 139 24.70 13.41 10.30
CA THR A 139 23.41 13.82 10.84
C THR A 139 22.33 12.83 10.40
N PHE A 140 21.68 12.20 11.38
CA PHE A 140 20.49 11.39 11.19
C PHE A 140 19.25 12.21 11.56
N ILE A 141 18.31 12.32 10.63
CA ILE A 141 17.04 13.01 10.84
C ILE A 141 15.91 12.08 10.42
N PHE A 142 14.82 12.09 11.16
CA PHE A 142 13.55 11.55 10.72
C PHE A 142 12.47 12.63 10.88
N ALA A 143 11.46 12.56 10.03
CA ALA A 143 10.24 13.37 10.16
C ALA A 143 9.08 12.39 10.36
N GLU A 144 8.22 12.66 11.35
CA GLU A 144 7.11 11.77 11.70
C GLU A 144 5.76 12.51 11.77
N LEU A 145 4.77 12.05 11.00
CA LEU A 145 3.42 12.59 10.92
C LEU A 145 2.39 11.53 11.29
N ILE A 146 1.49 11.84 12.20
CA ILE A 146 0.25 11.09 12.39
C ILE A 146 -0.83 11.71 11.50
N HIS A 147 -1.25 10.97 10.49
CA HIS A 147 -2.19 11.42 9.47
C HIS A 147 -3.32 10.40 9.24
N VAL A 148 -4.49 10.90 8.86
CA VAL A 148 -5.63 10.08 8.43
C VAL A 148 -5.91 10.42 6.97
N PRO A 149 -5.60 9.50 6.03
CA PRO A 149 -5.77 9.75 4.61
C PRO A 149 -7.24 9.84 4.25
N LYS A 150 -7.55 10.78 3.35
CA LYS A 150 -8.89 10.97 2.78
C LYS A 150 -9.16 10.07 1.58
N LEU A 151 -8.10 9.53 0.98
CA LEU A 151 -8.13 8.65 -0.18
C LEU A 151 -7.54 7.28 0.19
N ASP A 152 -7.53 6.36 -0.75
CA ASP A 152 -6.94 5.01 -0.67
C ASP A 152 -5.43 5.02 -0.99
N ASN A 153 -4.86 6.20 -1.18
CA ASN A 153 -3.45 6.43 -1.34
C ASN A 153 -3.00 7.71 -0.62
N ILE A 154 -1.69 7.83 -0.46
CA ILE A 154 -1.00 9.01 0.02
C ILE A 154 0.17 9.27 -0.91
N ASP A 155 0.39 10.54 -1.26
CA ASP A 155 1.60 10.97 -1.93
C ASP A 155 2.61 11.53 -0.90
N PHE A 156 3.72 10.82 -0.67
CA PHE A 156 4.84 11.31 0.14
C PHE A 156 5.87 11.97 -0.77
N CYS A 157 5.98 13.28 -0.71
CA CYS A 157 6.73 14.07 -1.68
C CYS A 157 7.95 14.77 -1.07
N LEU A 158 9.09 14.68 -1.76
CA LEU A 158 10.31 15.43 -1.49
C LEU A 158 10.46 16.55 -2.52
N VAL A 159 10.61 17.77 -2.04
CA VAL A 159 10.64 18.97 -2.89
C VAL A 159 11.99 19.68 -2.79
N ASN A 160 12.67 19.79 -3.92
CA ASN A 160 13.93 20.49 -4.06
C ASN A 160 13.73 22.01 -3.93
N THR A 161 14.34 22.61 -2.91
CA THR A 161 14.29 24.06 -2.63
C THR A 161 15.50 24.82 -3.19
N GLY A 162 16.38 24.14 -3.94
CA GLY A 162 17.64 24.68 -4.46
C GLY A 162 18.83 24.53 -3.51
N ASN A 163 18.62 23.99 -2.30
CA ASN A 163 19.64 23.83 -1.26
C ASN A 163 20.32 22.44 -1.28
N GLY A 164 20.24 21.72 -2.38
CA GLY A 164 20.86 20.41 -2.56
C GLY A 164 19.92 19.42 -3.22
N VAL A 165 20.37 18.17 -3.34
CA VAL A 165 19.59 17.10 -3.97
C VAL A 165 18.74 16.39 -2.91
N PRO A 166 17.40 16.39 -3.01
CA PRO A 166 16.57 15.63 -2.10
C PRO A 166 16.90 14.14 -2.15
N PHE A 167 16.79 13.47 -1.00
CA PHE A 167 17.00 12.03 -0.90
C PHE A 167 16.20 11.48 0.28
N ILE A 168 16.04 10.16 0.32
CA ILE A 168 15.41 9.44 1.44
C ILE A 168 16.10 8.09 1.62
N SER A 169 16.26 7.68 2.88
CA SER A 169 16.84 6.38 3.25
C SER A 169 15.76 5.33 3.49
N ALA A 170 14.71 5.68 4.25
CA ALA A 170 13.59 4.77 4.49
C ALA A 170 12.25 5.53 4.58
N LEU A 171 11.17 4.86 4.16
CA LEU A 171 9.80 5.34 4.30
C LEU A 171 8.96 4.27 5.01
N GLU A 172 8.37 4.64 6.14
CA GLU A 172 7.68 3.72 7.04
C GLU A 172 6.27 4.23 7.36
N LEU A 173 5.27 3.35 7.28
CA LEU A 173 3.90 3.63 7.73
C LEU A 173 3.46 2.58 8.74
N ARG A 174 2.88 3.03 9.85
CA ARG A 174 2.38 2.17 10.94
C ARG A 174 0.92 2.49 11.24
N PRO A 175 -0.01 1.53 11.07
CA PRO A 175 -1.40 1.75 11.46
C PRO A 175 -1.49 1.91 12.98
N LEU A 176 -2.18 2.96 13.42
CA LEU A 176 -2.45 3.23 14.83
C LEU A 176 -3.89 2.85 15.18
N LYS A 177 -4.14 2.54 16.45
CA LYS A 177 -5.48 2.24 16.94
C LYS A 177 -6.45 3.41 16.74
N ASN A 178 -7.69 3.09 16.39
CA ASN A 178 -8.78 4.07 16.32
C ASN A 178 -8.99 4.74 17.70
N GLY A 179 -9.25 6.05 17.70
CA GLY A 179 -9.46 6.82 18.94
C GLY A 179 -8.19 7.33 19.62
N THR A 180 -6.99 6.87 19.23
CA THR A 180 -5.72 7.46 19.68
C THR A 180 -5.37 8.69 18.87
N TYR A 181 -4.64 9.64 19.48
CA TYR A 181 -4.11 10.84 18.80
C TYR A 181 -5.16 11.60 17.98
N VAL A 182 -6.37 11.78 18.55
CA VAL A 182 -7.44 12.55 17.93
C VAL A 182 -7.13 14.04 18.06
N THR A 183 -7.19 14.75 16.95
CA THR A 183 -6.99 16.20 16.87
C THR A 183 -8.27 16.87 16.40
N GLU A 184 -8.49 18.12 16.83
CA GLU A 184 -9.64 18.95 16.41
C GLU A 184 -9.56 19.31 14.91
N SER A 185 -8.35 19.53 14.41
CA SER A 185 -8.03 19.87 13.02
C SER A 185 -6.65 19.36 12.63
N GLY A 186 -6.39 19.32 11.32
CA GLY A 186 -5.07 19.00 10.78
C GLY A 186 -4.58 17.58 11.10
N SER A 187 -3.26 17.45 11.11
CA SER A 187 -2.51 16.23 11.44
C SER A 187 -1.48 16.53 12.53
N LEU A 188 -0.88 15.50 13.13
CA LEU A 188 0.01 15.68 14.27
C LEU A 188 1.44 15.33 13.88
N SER A 189 2.33 16.31 13.87
CA SER A 189 3.77 16.07 13.68
C SER A 189 4.44 15.87 15.03
N THR A 190 5.30 14.86 15.14
CA THR A 190 6.00 14.54 16.39
C THR A 190 7.00 15.64 16.72
N PHE A 191 6.81 16.34 17.84
CA PHE A 191 7.76 17.33 18.35
C PHE A 191 8.81 16.67 19.25
N LEU A 192 8.39 15.80 20.17
CA LEU A 192 9.28 14.93 20.94
C LEU A 192 8.54 13.71 21.46
N ARG A 193 9.29 12.63 21.69
CA ARG A 193 8.85 11.42 22.38
C ARG A 193 9.97 10.93 23.29
N LEU A 194 9.80 11.06 24.60
CA LEU A 194 10.85 10.82 25.58
C LEU A 194 10.47 9.75 26.60
N ASP A 195 11.42 8.86 26.86
CA ASP A 195 11.44 7.92 27.98
C ASP A 195 12.25 8.53 29.14
N PHE A 196 11.56 9.11 30.12
CA PHE A 196 12.22 9.72 31.28
C PHE A 196 12.81 8.70 32.25
N GLY A 197 12.42 7.42 32.16
CA GLY A 197 12.93 6.35 33.01
C GLY A 197 14.20 5.67 32.49
N SER A 198 14.63 5.99 31.27
CA SER A 198 15.75 5.32 30.60
C SER A 198 17.00 5.19 31.47
N LEU A 199 17.47 3.95 31.64
CA LEU A 199 18.67 3.60 32.41
C LEU A 199 19.89 3.33 31.53
N THR A 200 19.66 2.99 30.27
CA THR A 200 20.66 2.47 29.33
C THR A 200 21.06 3.49 28.28
N ASN A 201 20.39 4.66 28.25
CA ASN A 201 20.53 5.66 27.21
C ASN A 201 20.31 5.09 25.80
N GLN A 202 19.45 4.08 25.69
CA GLN A 202 19.06 3.43 24.44
C GLN A 202 17.72 3.98 23.95
N THR A 203 17.55 3.99 22.63
CA THR A 203 16.26 4.25 21.99
C THR A 203 15.49 2.94 21.87
N TYR A 204 14.22 2.95 22.22
CA TYR A 204 13.32 1.80 22.07
C TYR A 204 12.35 2.03 20.91
N ARG A 205 12.13 1.00 20.09
CA ARG A 205 11.14 0.97 19.01
C ARG A 205 10.63 -0.46 18.82
N TYR A 206 10.15 -0.85 17.65
CA TYR A 206 9.84 -2.25 17.40
C TYR A 206 11.08 -3.15 17.68
N LYS A 207 10.94 -4.28 18.37
CA LYS A 207 9.71 -4.97 18.80
C LYS A 207 9.18 -4.62 20.20
N ASP A 208 9.80 -3.68 20.90
CA ASP A 208 9.34 -3.28 22.23
C ASP A 208 8.02 -2.50 22.15
N ASP A 209 7.88 -1.63 21.14
CA ASP A 209 6.65 -0.89 20.82
C ASP A 209 5.92 -1.50 19.62
N VAL A 210 4.68 -1.95 19.84
CA VAL A 210 3.79 -2.56 18.82
C VAL A 210 3.48 -1.63 17.64
N PHE A 211 3.52 -0.32 17.85
CA PHE A 211 3.28 0.69 16.83
C PHE A 211 4.57 1.26 16.26
N ASP A 212 5.72 0.69 16.64
CA ASP A 212 7.06 1.08 16.17
C ASP A 212 7.35 2.59 16.34
N ARG A 213 6.81 3.18 17.42
CA ARG A 213 7.19 4.53 17.85
C ARG A 213 8.59 4.49 18.44
N MET A 214 9.41 5.49 18.10
CA MET A 214 10.74 5.63 18.68
C MET A 214 10.68 6.44 19.97
N TRP A 215 11.11 5.84 21.08
CA TRP A 215 11.19 6.44 22.42
C TRP A 215 12.64 6.75 22.73
N PHE A 216 12.94 8.04 22.94
CA PHE A 216 14.30 8.52 23.13
C PHE A 216 14.60 8.81 24.60
N PRO A 217 15.82 8.53 25.08
CA PRO A 217 16.24 9.01 26.38
C PRO A 217 16.35 10.55 26.38
N PRO A 218 16.05 11.24 27.49
CA PRO A 218 16.24 12.68 27.60
C PRO A 218 17.73 13.04 27.56
N THR A 219 18.09 14.08 26.81
CA THR A 219 19.49 14.53 26.66
C THR A 219 20.11 15.07 27.95
N ALA A 220 19.32 15.75 28.79
CA ALA A 220 19.73 16.18 30.12
C ALA A 220 18.51 16.37 31.04
N MET A 221 18.54 15.77 32.22
CA MET A 221 17.55 16.01 33.28
C MET A 221 18.26 16.44 34.57
N PHE A 222 17.92 17.63 35.07
CA PHE A 222 18.46 18.14 36.32
C PHE A 222 17.45 17.98 37.45
N GLY A 223 17.91 17.43 38.58
CA GLY A 223 17.08 17.28 39.77
C GLY A 223 16.13 16.07 39.73
N TRP A 224 16.26 15.18 38.74
CA TRP A 224 15.47 13.97 38.59
C TRP A 224 16.39 12.76 38.72
N THR A 225 15.89 11.66 39.27
CA THR A 225 16.61 10.39 39.33
C THR A 225 15.75 9.27 38.76
N PRO A 226 16.30 8.43 37.87
CA PRO A 226 15.56 7.30 37.34
C PRO A 226 15.39 6.23 38.42
N ILE A 227 14.30 5.48 38.30
CA ILE A 227 13.90 4.35 39.13
C ILE A 227 13.33 3.26 38.23
N SER A 228 13.55 2.00 38.59
CA SER A 228 13.02 0.85 37.88
C SER A 228 12.40 -0.16 38.84
N THR A 229 11.62 -1.07 38.27
CA THR A 229 11.04 -2.20 38.97
C THR A 229 11.34 -3.50 38.24
N SER A 230 11.34 -4.61 38.98
CA SER A 230 11.36 -5.97 38.40
C SER A 230 9.95 -6.54 38.21
N LEU A 231 8.93 -5.82 38.70
CA LEU A 231 7.53 -6.15 38.45
C LEU A 231 7.18 -5.59 37.07
N THR A 232 6.82 -6.44 36.12
CA THR A 232 6.24 -5.95 34.87
C THR A 232 5.00 -5.13 35.25
N ALA A 233 5.00 -3.84 34.92
CA ALA A 233 3.82 -3.02 35.08
C ALA A 233 2.72 -3.74 34.31
N VAL A 234 1.72 -4.26 35.03
CA VAL A 234 0.59 -4.93 34.40
C VAL A 234 -0.17 -3.84 33.68
N MET A 235 0.16 -3.61 32.41
CA MET A 235 -0.66 -2.78 31.56
C MET A 235 -1.99 -3.49 31.44
N ASP A 236 -3.02 -2.86 31.99
CA ASP A 236 -4.37 -3.22 31.63
C ASP A 236 -4.57 -2.82 30.15
N THR A 237 -4.21 -3.74 29.25
CA THR A 237 -4.34 -3.57 27.81
C THR A 237 -5.79 -3.49 27.36
N THR A 238 -6.76 -3.73 28.26
CA THR A 238 -8.19 -3.62 27.96
C THR A 238 -8.70 -2.18 28.03
N HIS A 239 -7.94 -1.24 28.63
CA HIS A 239 -8.38 0.14 28.86
C HIS A 239 -7.43 1.24 28.35
N ASN A 240 -6.25 0.91 27.79
CA ASN A 240 -5.34 1.92 27.22
C ASN A 240 -5.00 1.63 25.76
N ASP A 241 -5.64 2.36 24.84
CA ASP A 241 -5.40 2.21 23.40
C ASP A 241 -4.07 2.81 22.91
N PHE A 242 -3.41 3.65 23.71
CA PHE A 242 -2.08 4.19 23.35
C PHE A 242 -0.97 3.14 23.48
N GLN A 243 -1.15 2.12 24.32
CA GLN A 243 -0.23 0.99 24.52
C GLN A 243 1.27 1.39 24.45
N PRO A 244 1.76 2.30 25.32
CA PRO A 244 3.20 2.51 25.42
C PRO A 244 3.92 1.18 25.71
N PRO A 245 5.20 1.02 25.34
CA PRO A 245 5.90 -0.25 25.52
C PRO A 245 6.23 -0.49 27.00
N SER A 246 6.24 -1.74 27.45
CA SER A 246 6.49 -2.06 28.86
C SER A 246 7.88 -1.62 29.30
N VAL A 247 8.89 -1.69 28.44
CA VAL A 247 10.26 -1.24 28.76
C VAL A 247 10.31 0.23 29.18
N VAL A 248 9.43 1.07 28.62
CA VAL A 248 9.29 2.49 28.98
C VAL A 248 8.44 2.67 30.23
N MET A 249 7.41 1.83 30.43
CA MET A 249 6.51 1.95 31.57
C MET A 249 6.97 1.23 32.85
N ASP A 250 7.94 0.31 32.75
CA ASP A 250 8.59 -0.37 33.87
C ASP A 250 9.70 0.49 34.51
N THR A 251 10.00 1.63 33.89
CA THR A 251 10.94 2.63 34.40
C THR A 251 10.25 3.99 34.53
N ALA A 252 10.76 4.83 35.43
CA ALA A 252 10.28 6.18 35.62
C ALA A 252 11.38 7.08 36.17
N SER A 253 11.21 8.39 36.12
CA SER A 253 12.00 9.33 36.90
C SER A 253 11.20 9.90 38.06
N THR A 254 11.88 10.27 39.14
CA THR A 254 11.29 10.95 40.30
C THR A 254 12.18 12.11 40.74
N ALA A 255 11.59 13.14 41.39
CA ALA A 255 12.35 14.28 41.87
C ALA A 255 13.35 13.86 42.97
N ILE A 256 14.61 14.31 42.85
CA ILE A 256 15.66 14.10 43.87
C ILE A 256 15.29 14.82 45.17
N ASN A 257 14.84 16.08 45.05
CA ASN A 257 14.27 16.80 46.17
C ASN A 257 12.77 16.47 46.25
N ALA A 258 12.37 15.81 47.33
CA ALA A 258 11.00 15.29 47.47
C ALA A 258 9.90 16.35 47.39
N SER A 259 10.22 17.61 47.67
CA SER A 259 9.28 18.74 47.61
C SER A 259 9.38 19.54 46.30
N ALA A 260 10.36 19.26 45.45
CA ALA A 260 10.51 19.95 44.18
C ALA A 260 9.55 19.39 43.13
N PRO A 261 8.97 20.24 42.27
CA PRO A 261 8.19 19.79 41.13
C PRO A 261 9.09 19.16 40.06
N MET A 262 8.53 18.21 39.32
CA MET A 262 9.14 17.69 38.10
C MET A 262 8.71 18.60 36.93
N THR A 263 9.59 19.51 36.54
CA THR A 263 9.33 20.53 35.52
C THR A 263 9.95 20.20 34.16
N PHE A 264 9.20 20.40 33.08
CA PHE A 264 9.67 20.35 31.70
C PHE A 264 9.11 21.55 30.94
N ASN A 265 9.92 22.18 30.07
CA ASN A 265 9.50 23.38 29.34
C ASN A 265 10.10 23.44 27.95
N TRP A 266 9.40 24.13 27.06
CA TRP A 266 9.91 24.48 25.74
C TRP A 266 9.33 25.83 25.29
N VAL A 267 9.98 26.39 24.28
CA VAL A 267 9.52 27.59 23.59
C VAL A 267 9.16 27.16 22.16
N PRO A 268 7.90 27.32 21.75
CA PRO A 268 7.51 27.01 20.38
C PRO A 268 8.14 28.01 19.40
N PRO A 269 8.32 27.63 18.13
CA PRO A 269 8.86 28.54 17.11
C PRO A 269 7.95 29.74 16.87
N ASP A 270 6.63 29.59 17.07
CA ASP A 270 5.65 30.66 16.99
C ASP A 270 4.55 30.51 18.06
N ASN A 271 3.88 31.62 18.41
CA ASN A 271 2.86 31.65 19.46
C ASN A 271 1.47 31.14 19.03
N THR A 272 1.27 30.86 17.75
CA THR A 272 0.04 30.34 17.15
C THR A 272 0.03 28.82 17.03
N SER A 273 1.21 28.20 17.09
CA SER A 273 1.43 26.76 17.10
C SER A 273 0.60 26.08 18.19
N GLN A 274 -0.02 24.97 17.80
CA GLN A 274 -0.90 24.17 18.63
C GLN A 274 -0.22 22.88 19.03
N TYR A 275 -0.30 22.52 20.31
CA TYR A 275 0.36 21.32 20.84
C TYR A 275 -0.61 20.40 21.57
N TYR A 276 -0.43 19.10 21.36
CA TYR A 276 -0.99 18.04 22.20
C TYR A 276 0.11 17.40 23.02
N VAL A 277 -0.18 17.15 24.30
CA VAL A 277 0.79 16.60 25.26
C VAL A 277 0.19 15.38 25.92
N TYR A 278 0.89 14.25 25.81
CA TYR A 278 0.52 12.97 26.38
C TYR A 278 1.56 12.61 27.43
N ILE A 279 1.16 12.59 28.71
CA ILE A 279 2.04 12.22 29.83
C ILE A 279 1.67 10.82 30.28
N HIS A 280 2.64 9.91 30.28
CA HIS A 280 2.47 8.51 30.68
C HIS A 280 2.99 8.32 32.10
N ILE A 281 2.12 7.80 32.97
CA ILE A 281 2.40 7.61 34.40
C ILE A 281 1.93 6.22 34.82
N ALA A 282 2.82 5.46 35.45
CA ALA A 282 2.57 4.20 36.11
C ALA A 282 3.28 4.17 37.47
N GLU A 283 2.56 3.80 38.53
CA GLU A 283 3.21 3.57 39.83
C GLU A 283 3.97 2.24 39.78
N ILE A 284 5.30 2.35 39.78
CA ILE A 284 6.21 1.20 39.65
C ILE A 284 6.86 0.78 40.96
N LYS A 285 6.66 1.54 42.06
CA LYS A 285 7.12 1.15 43.39
C LYS A 285 6.00 0.48 44.18
N ALA A 286 6.30 -0.67 44.76
CA ALA A 286 5.44 -1.28 45.76
C ALA A 286 5.42 -0.39 47.02
N LEU A 287 4.29 0.25 47.27
CA LEU A 287 4.12 1.18 48.39
C LEU A 287 3.81 0.41 49.69
N LYS A 288 4.44 0.81 50.80
CA LYS A 288 4.02 0.34 52.13
C LYS A 288 2.65 0.90 52.49
N ALA A 289 1.98 0.30 53.49
CA ALA A 289 0.65 0.73 53.93
C ALA A 289 0.56 2.20 54.39
N ASN A 290 1.69 2.82 54.77
CA ASN A 290 1.78 4.23 55.17
C ASN A 290 2.40 5.13 54.07
N GLU A 291 2.69 4.58 52.89
CA GLU A 291 3.24 5.31 51.75
C GLU A 291 2.15 5.55 50.71
N SER A 292 2.18 6.72 50.09
CA SER A 292 1.18 7.19 49.14
C SER A 292 1.82 8.21 48.20
N ARG A 293 1.37 8.21 46.95
CA ARG A 293 1.75 9.20 45.96
C ARG A 293 0.52 9.93 45.46
N HIS A 294 0.46 11.23 45.73
CA HIS A 294 -0.57 12.10 45.21
C HIS A 294 0.11 13.27 44.50
N THR A 295 -0.29 13.51 43.25
CA THR A 295 0.28 14.54 42.41
C THR A 295 -0.79 15.36 41.73
N THR A 296 -0.46 16.60 41.38
CA THR A 296 -1.29 17.43 40.49
C THR A 296 -0.48 17.85 39.27
N THR A 297 -1.15 17.90 38.13
CA THR A 297 -0.60 18.31 36.83
C THR A 297 -1.70 18.95 35.99
N VAL A 298 -1.33 19.53 34.85
CA VAL A 298 -2.27 20.12 33.89
C VAL A 298 -2.83 19.03 32.98
N TYR A 299 -4.14 19.07 32.75
CA TYR A 299 -4.83 18.25 31.77
C TYR A 299 -5.69 19.13 30.89
N SER A 300 -5.60 18.95 29.57
CA SER A 300 -6.45 19.60 28.58
C SER A 300 -6.79 18.61 27.47
N PRO A 301 -8.06 18.42 27.14
CA PRO A 301 -8.46 17.63 25.97
C PRO A 301 -8.27 18.40 24.64
N SER A 302 -8.15 19.73 24.71
CA SER A 302 -7.93 20.60 23.55
C SER A 302 -6.47 20.96 23.38
N ALA A 303 -6.10 21.30 22.14
CA ALA A 303 -4.75 21.74 21.80
C ALA A 303 -4.35 23.00 22.58
N LEU A 304 -3.11 23.03 23.04
CA LEU A 304 -2.54 24.14 23.80
C LEU A 304 -1.92 25.17 22.85
N LYS A 305 -2.11 26.46 23.12
CA LYS A 305 -1.53 27.59 22.38
C LYS A 305 -0.81 28.53 23.34
N GLY A 306 0.30 29.13 22.93
CA GLY A 306 1.04 30.07 23.76
C GLY A 306 2.48 30.27 23.31
N GLY A 307 3.20 31.20 23.94
CA GLY A 307 4.60 31.53 23.58
C GLY A 307 5.68 30.87 24.43
N LYS A 308 5.31 30.23 25.55
CA LYS A 308 6.19 29.36 26.34
C LYS A 308 5.33 28.35 27.06
N PHE A 309 5.69 27.08 26.96
CA PHE A 309 5.02 26.01 27.66
C PHE A 309 5.86 25.56 28.84
N GLU A 310 5.25 25.53 30.03
CA GLU A 310 5.87 25.07 31.26
C GLU A 310 4.94 24.07 31.94
N PHE A 311 5.38 22.82 31.94
CA PHE A 311 4.68 21.70 32.56
C PHE A 311 5.37 21.32 33.84
N ALA A 312 4.58 21.03 34.87
CA ALA A 312 5.09 20.66 36.16
C ALA A 312 4.16 19.64 36.82
N VAL A 313 4.75 18.55 37.30
CA VAL A 313 4.06 17.59 38.17
C VAL A 313 4.48 17.86 39.61
N TYR A 314 3.51 18.25 40.44
CA TYR A 314 3.74 18.66 41.82
C TYR A 314 3.38 17.55 42.79
N LYS A 315 4.17 17.40 43.86
CA LYS A 315 3.75 16.70 45.07
C LYS A 315 2.68 17.52 45.79
N ILE A 316 1.59 16.90 46.21
CA ILE A 316 0.59 17.56 47.09
C ILE A 316 0.79 17.15 48.56
N GLU A 317 0.22 17.91 49.49
CA GLU A 317 0.42 17.76 50.94
C GLU A 317 0.12 16.35 51.48
N GLN A 318 -0.88 15.68 50.91
CA GLN A 318 -1.31 14.33 51.30
C GLN A 318 -0.37 13.22 50.81
N SER A 319 0.56 13.55 49.92
CA SER A 319 1.54 12.61 49.38
C SER A 319 2.70 12.44 50.34
N THR A 320 3.08 11.20 50.62
CA THR A 320 4.31 10.92 51.38
C THR A 320 5.52 10.85 50.45
N LEU A 321 5.32 10.45 49.19
CA LEU A 321 6.37 10.31 48.18
C LEU A 321 6.43 11.48 47.18
N PRO A 322 7.58 11.73 46.51
CA PRO A 322 7.71 12.70 45.41
C PRO A 322 6.79 12.41 44.22
N PRO A 323 6.66 13.28 43.21
CA PRO A 323 6.06 12.91 41.93
C PRO A 323 6.93 11.88 41.18
N LEU A 324 6.33 11.16 40.23
CA LEU A 324 7.04 10.34 39.25
C LEU A 324 6.44 10.55 37.86
N ILE A 325 7.24 10.34 36.81
CA ILE A 325 6.80 10.35 35.41
C ILE A 325 7.58 9.27 34.64
N ASN A 326 6.90 8.48 33.83
CA ASN A 326 7.53 7.45 32.99
C ASN A 326 7.98 8.05 31.67
N ALA A 327 7.05 8.67 30.94
CA ALA A 327 7.31 9.11 29.58
C ALA A 327 6.42 10.29 29.17
N ILE A 328 6.79 10.95 28.07
CA ILE A 328 6.02 12.04 27.47
C ILE A 328 6.07 11.97 25.95
N GLU A 329 4.95 12.33 25.33
CA GLU A 329 4.86 12.60 23.90
C GLU A 329 4.30 14.00 23.69
N VAL A 330 4.90 14.76 22.80
CA VAL A 330 4.39 16.08 22.39
C VAL A 330 4.30 16.10 20.89
N TYR A 331 3.15 16.55 20.40
CA TYR A 331 2.86 16.69 18.98
C TYR A 331 2.46 18.12 18.68
N THR A 332 2.89 18.63 17.53
CA THR A 332 2.43 19.91 16.99
C THR A 332 1.38 19.66 15.91
N VAL A 333 0.34 20.49 15.87
CA VAL A 333 -0.69 20.42 14.83
C VAL A 333 -0.12 21.00 13.53
N VAL A 334 -0.31 20.27 12.43
CA VAL A 334 -0.02 20.69 11.06
C VAL A 334 -1.33 20.82 10.30
N GLU A 335 -1.65 22.04 9.87
CA GLU A 335 -2.85 22.31 9.08
C GLU A 335 -2.64 21.98 7.61
N LEU A 336 -3.40 21.01 7.10
CA LEU A 336 -3.35 20.54 5.70
C LEU A 336 -4.48 21.19 4.91
N LEU A 337 -4.33 22.49 4.64
CA LEU A 337 -5.38 23.36 4.09
C LEU A 337 -5.60 23.22 2.58
N GLN A 338 -4.63 22.69 1.85
CA GLN A 338 -4.75 22.55 0.40
C GLN A 338 -5.61 21.34 0.05
N SER A 339 -6.65 21.59 -0.74
CA SER A 339 -7.44 20.55 -1.39
C SER A 339 -6.62 19.87 -2.48
N GLN A 340 -6.75 18.54 -2.55
CA GLN A 340 -6.22 17.74 -3.64
C GLN A 340 -7.07 17.94 -4.90
N THR A 341 -6.48 17.68 -6.06
CA THR A 341 -7.16 17.68 -7.37
C THR A 341 -8.36 16.72 -7.33
N ASP A 342 -9.42 17.06 -8.05
CA ASP A 342 -10.58 16.18 -8.19
C ASP A 342 -10.17 14.77 -8.65
N GLN A 343 -10.67 13.75 -7.96
CA GLN A 343 -10.21 12.37 -8.16
C GLN A 343 -10.48 11.87 -9.58
N GLN A 344 -11.58 12.28 -10.21
CA GLN A 344 -11.89 11.89 -11.59
C GLN A 344 -10.85 12.43 -12.57
N ASP A 345 -10.39 13.66 -12.33
CA ASP A 345 -9.33 14.28 -13.13
C ASP A 345 -7.97 13.61 -12.86
N VAL A 346 -7.65 13.27 -11.60
CA VAL A 346 -6.45 12.51 -11.22
C VAL A 346 -6.41 11.16 -11.94
N ASP A 347 -7.49 10.40 -11.90
CA ASP A 347 -7.58 9.09 -12.55
C ASP A 347 -7.45 9.22 -14.06
N ALA A 348 -8.13 10.20 -14.66
CA ALA A 348 -8.06 10.45 -16.09
C ALA A 348 -6.62 10.78 -16.53
N ILE A 349 -5.94 11.68 -15.82
CA ILE A 349 -4.59 12.12 -16.21
C ILE A 349 -3.51 11.06 -15.91
N LYS A 350 -3.63 10.30 -14.83
CA LYS A 350 -2.74 9.16 -14.55
C LYS A 350 -2.91 8.07 -15.62
N ASN A 351 -4.12 7.77 -16.07
CA ASN A 351 -4.34 6.83 -17.17
C ASN A 351 -3.77 7.34 -18.51
N ILE A 352 -3.85 8.64 -18.78
CA ILE A 352 -3.21 9.28 -19.95
C ILE A 352 -1.68 9.16 -19.86
N LYS A 353 -1.09 9.42 -18.67
CA LYS A 353 0.35 9.26 -18.41
C LYS A 353 0.81 7.85 -18.78
N THR A 354 0.13 6.84 -18.26
CA THR A 354 0.45 5.42 -18.48
C THR A 354 0.24 5.02 -19.93
N SER A 355 -0.87 5.43 -20.56
CA SER A 355 -1.21 5.05 -21.94
C SER A 355 -0.17 5.51 -22.96
N TYR A 356 0.45 6.67 -22.73
CA TYR A 356 1.43 7.23 -23.66
C TYR A 356 2.87 7.23 -23.14
N GLY A 357 3.12 6.74 -21.93
CA GLY A 357 4.45 6.79 -21.31
C GLY A 357 5.00 8.21 -21.16
N VAL A 358 4.15 9.17 -20.80
CA VAL A 358 4.57 10.59 -20.70
C VAL A 358 5.57 10.76 -19.55
N THR A 359 6.77 11.24 -19.89
CA THR A 359 7.85 11.53 -18.93
C THR A 359 8.03 13.05 -18.81
N ARG A 360 7.44 13.63 -17.77
CA ARG A 360 7.50 15.06 -17.40
C ARG A 360 7.63 15.16 -15.87
N ASN A 361 7.46 16.35 -15.28
CA ASN A 361 7.30 16.52 -13.82
C ASN A 361 6.00 15.91 -13.25
N TRP A 362 5.40 14.92 -13.93
CA TRP A 362 4.09 14.35 -13.59
C TRP A 362 4.21 13.38 -12.42
N GLN A 363 4.39 13.92 -11.22
CA GLN A 363 4.50 13.21 -9.95
C GLN A 363 3.67 13.86 -8.86
N GLY A 364 3.09 13.05 -7.97
CA GLY A 364 2.19 13.50 -6.92
C GLY A 364 0.85 14.01 -7.47
N ASP A 365 0.26 14.97 -6.76
CA ASP A 365 -0.99 15.60 -7.18
C ASP A 365 -0.81 16.49 -8.44
N PRO A 366 -1.69 16.39 -9.48
CA PRO A 366 -1.54 17.09 -10.75
C PRO A 366 -1.62 18.62 -10.71
N CYS A 367 -2.45 19.18 -9.82
CA CYS A 367 -2.71 20.62 -9.75
C CYS A 367 -2.22 21.27 -8.45
N ALA A 368 -2.05 20.50 -7.38
CA ALA A 368 -1.79 21.02 -6.04
C ALA A 368 -0.44 20.53 -5.47
N PRO A 369 0.37 21.41 -4.86
CA PRO A 369 0.16 22.86 -4.75
C PRO A 369 0.34 23.57 -6.10
N THR A 370 -0.25 24.75 -6.24
CA THR A 370 -0.17 25.58 -7.46
C THR A 370 1.27 25.87 -7.91
N ALA A 371 2.25 25.80 -7.00
CA ALA A 371 3.66 25.97 -7.32
C ALA A 371 4.26 24.80 -8.12
N TYR A 372 3.65 23.61 -8.07
CA TYR A 372 4.18 22.36 -8.64
C TYR A 372 3.17 21.65 -9.56
N VAL A 373 2.33 22.44 -10.24
CA VAL A 373 1.41 21.93 -11.27
C VAL A 373 2.17 21.14 -12.32
N TRP A 374 1.59 20.03 -12.76
CA TRP A 374 2.16 19.22 -13.82
C TRP A 374 2.30 20.00 -15.13
N ASP A 375 3.42 19.81 -15.80
CA ASP A 375 3.81 20.50 -17.01
C ASP A 375 2.80 20.21 -18.12
N GLY A 376 2.24 21.30 -18.65
CA GLY A 376 1.20 21.26 -19.65
C GLY A 376 -0.22 21.16 -19.09
N LEU A 377 -0.41 21.17 -17.77
CA LEU A 377 -1.74 21.34 -17.18
C LEU A 377 -2.03 22.80 -16.84
N ASN A 378 -3.31 23.16 -16.89
CA ASN A 378 -3.83 24.33 -16.21
C ASN A 378 -5.07 23.93 -15.42
N CYS A 379 -5.22 24.46 -14.22
CA CYS A 379 -6.26 24.03 -13.29
C CYS A 379 -7.05 25.21 -12.73
N THR A 380 -8.26 24.93 -12.25
CA THR A 380 -9.03 25.87 -11.45
C THR A 380 -8.51 25.92 -10.02
N TYR A 381 -8.62 27.08 -9.39
CA TYR A 381 -8.33 27.26 -7.96
C TYR A 381 -9.43 28.09 -7.34
N ASN A 382 -10.34 27.43 -6.65
CA ASN A 382 -11.38 28.06 -5.85
C ASN A 382 -11.14 27.67 -4.39
N ALA A 383 -11.26 28.62 -3.47
CA ALA A 383 -10.97 28.41 -2.05
C ALA A 383 -11.86 27.32 -1.39
N PHE A 384 -12.97 26.95 -2.03
CA PHE A 384 -13.95 26.02 -1.49
C PHE A 384 -14.14 24.74 -2.31
N GLU A 385 -13.40 24.56 -3.41
CA GLU A 385 -13.57 23.42 -4.32
C GLU A 385 -12.21 22.79 -4.63
N SER A 386 -12.23 21.49 -4.92
CA SER A 386 -11.03 20.78 -5.40
C SER A 386 -10.59 21.34 -6.76
N PRO A 387 -9.27 21.52 -6.99
CA PRO A 387 -8.76 21.89 -8.30
C PRO A 387 -9.21 20.90 -9.38
N THR A 388 -9.64 21.42 -10.53
CA THR A 388 -10.00 20.62 -11.70
C THR A 388 -9.16 21.05 -12.91
N ILE A 389 -8.81 20.09 -13.76
CA ILE A 389 -8.00 20.30 -14.96
C ILE A 389 -8.86 20.97 -16.03
N THR A 390 -8.50 22.21 -16.37
CA THR A 390 -9.15 22.99 -17.44
C THR A 390 -8.40 22.93 -18.75
N SER A 391 -7.10 22.62 -18.67
CA SER A 391 -6.26 22.51 -19.85
C SER A 391 -5.25 21.38 -19.78
N LEU A 392 -5.04 20.72 -20.91
CA LEU A 392 -4.05 19.66 -21.10
C LEU A 392 -3.27 19.85 -22.41
N ASN A 393 -1.99 20.15 -22.31
CA ASN A 393 -1.08 20.32 -23.45
C ASN A 393 -0.19 19.09 -23.65
N LEU A 394 -0.52 18.33 -24.70
CA LEU A 394 0.23 17.15 -25.15
C LEU A 394 0.92 17.35 -26.51
N SER A 395 1.11 18.60 -26.94
CA SER A 395 1.76 18.91 -28.22
C SER A 395 3.23 18.47 -28.24
N SER A 396 3.69 17.97 -29.40
CA SER A 396 5.09 17.53 -29.62
C SER A 396 5.64 16.53 -28.59
N SER A 397 4.77 15.76 -27.94
CA SER A 397 5.16 14.75 -26.94
C SER A 397 5.56 13.41 -27.54
N GLY A 398 5.57 13.28 -28.88
CA GLY A 398 5.90 12.03 -29.55
C GLY A 398 4.87 10.92 -29.35
N LEU A 399 3.60 11.28 -29.06
CA LEU A 399 2.55 10.30 -28.77
C LEU A 399 2.28 9.43 -30.00
N ALA A 400 2.07 8.13 -29.79
CA ALA A 400 1.69 7.18 -30.84
C ALA A 400 0.50 6.32 -30.37
N GLY A 401 -0.25 5.78 -31.33
CA GLY A 401 -1.42 4.93 -31.04
C GLY A 401 -2.75 5.68 -31.15
N GLN A 402 -3.80 5.16 -30.52
CA GLN A 402 -5.13 5.77 -30.53
C GLN A 402 -5.25 6.90 -29.50
N ILE A 403 -6.18 7.83 -29.72
CA ILE A 403 -6.50 8.85 -28.72
C ILE A 403 -7.14 8.16 -27.51
N ALA A 404 -6.44 8.21 -26.39
CA ALA A 404 -6.86 7.66 -25.11
C ALA A 404 -8.28 8.16 -24.73
N PRO A 405 -9.25 7.25 -24.49
CA PRO A 405 -10.63 7.63 -24.20
C PRO A 405 -10.74 8.43 -22.89
N TYR A 406 -9.80 8.23 -21.96
CA TYR A 406 -9.70 8.92 -20.67
C TYR A 406 -9.63 10.44 -20.78
N ILE A 407 -9.18 11.01 -21.90
CA ILE A 407 -9.21 12.47 -22.13
C ILE A 407 -10.64 13.00 -22.05
N SER A 408 -11.63 12.19 -22.41
CA SER A 408 -13.06 12.55 -22.33
C SER A 408 -13.57 12.65 -20.89
N ASN A 409 -12.89 11.98 -19.93
CA ASN A 409 -13.28 11.98 -18.52
C ASN A 409 -12.91 13.28 -17.81
N LEU A 410 -12.04 14.10 -18.39
CA LEU A 410 -11.75 15.46 -17.91
C LEU A 410 -12.99 16.32 -18.18
N THR A 411 -13.86 16.48 -17.18
CA THR A 411 -15.20 17.05 -17.37
C THR A 411 -15.13 18.55 -17.65
N MET A 412 -14.28 19.25 -16.92
CA MET A 412 -14.06 20.70 -16.97
C MET A 412 -13.01 21.14 -18.01
N ILE A 413 -12.51 20.22 -18.84
CA ILE A 413 -11.52 20.55 -19.87
C ILE A 413 -12.11 21.51 -20.90
N GLN A 414 -11.51 22.69 -21.00
CA GLN A 414 -11.86 23.73 -21.96
C GLN A 414 -10.86 23.76 -23.12
N TYR A 415 -9.61 23.37 -22.85
CA TYR A 415 -8.52 23.45 -23.81
C TYR A 415 -7.66 22.19 -23.77
N LEU A 416 -7.68 21.40 -24.83
CA LEU A 416 -6.48 20.61 -25.13
C LEU A 416 -5.49 21.63 -25.66
N GLY A 417 -4.41 22.00 -24.93
CA GLY A 417 -3.38 22.91 -25.45
C GLY A 417 -2.72 24.00 -24.62
N SER A 418 -1.92 24.84 -25.30
CA SER A 418 -1.44 26.12 -24.75
C SER A 418 -2.37 27.27 -25.14
N TYR A 419 -2.62 28.18 -24.19
CA TYR A 419 -3.46 29.37 -24.33
C TYR A 419 -2.75 30.59 -24.94
N PHE A 420 -1.43 30.52 -25.13
CA PHE A 420 -0.68 31.65 -25.65
C PHE A 420 -0.84 31.79 -27.17
N LEU A 421 -1.48 32.90 -27.60
CA LEU A 421 -1.50 33.46 -28.97
C LEU A 421 -2.56 32.95 -29.98
N ASN A 422 -3.77 32.53 -29.57
CA ASN A 422 -4.85 32.16 -30.52
C ASN A 422 -4.47 31.09 -31.57
N LEU A 423 -3.37 30.34 -31.34
CA LEU A 423 -2.97 29.19 -32.13
C LEU A 423 -3.11 27.93 -31.25
N CYS A 424 -4.27 27.28 -31.32
CA CYS A 424 -4.44 25.97 -30.68
C CYS A 424 -3.67 24.91 -31.48
N ARG A 425 -2.48 24.51 -31.00
CA ARG A 425 -1.63 23.48 -31.61
C ARG A 425 -1.57 22.20 -30.77
N ASN A 426 -2.65 21.43 -30.67
CA ASN A 426 -2.87 20.63 -29.46
C ASN A 426 -3.35 19.20 -29.68
N LEU A 427 -2.42 18.25 -29.53
CA LEU A 427 -2.35 16.92 -30.19
C LEU A 427 -1.72 16.97 -31.58
N GLU A 428 -1.46 18.16 -32.12
CA GLU A 428 -0.69 18.33 -33.35
C GLU A 428 0.74 17.79 -33.23
N ARG A 429 1.29 17.37 -34.37
CA ARG A 429 2.67 16.86 -34.48
C ARG A 429 2.97 15.67 -33.58
N ASN A 430 1.99 14.77 -33.48
CA ASN A 430 2.17 13.45 -32.90
C ASN A 430 2.01 12.39 -34.01
N ASN A 431 2.08 11.12 -33.63
CA ASN A 431 1.85 9.98 -34.51
C ASN A 431 0.55 9.25 -34.12
N LEU A 432 -0.51 10.03 -33.83
CA LEU A 432 -1.80 9.50 -33.41
C LEU A 432 -2.56 8.90 -34.60
N SER A 433 -3.36 7.89 -34.34
CA SER A 433 -4.07 7.07 -35.34
C SER A 433 -5.49 6.71 -34.90
N GLY A 434 -6.33 6.29 -35.84
CA GLY A 434 -7.71 5.88 -35.56
C GLY A 434 -8.71 7.04 -35.54
N SER A 435 -9.91 6.77 -35.01
CA SER A 435 -11.02 7.74 -34.95
C SER A 435 -10.98 8.61 -33.69
N LEU A 436 -11.46 9.84 -33.79
CA LEU A 436 -11.65 10.72 -32.65
C LEU A 436 -12.77 10.18 -31.71
N PRO A 437 -12.56 10.10 -30.39
CA PRO A 437 -13.61 9.72 -29.45
C PRO A 437 -14.86 10.60 -29.58
N ALA A 438 -16.04 9.98 -29.65
CA ALA A 438 -17.31 10.69 -29.89
C ALA A 438 -17.57 11.81 -28.86
N ALA A 439 -17.25 11.57 -27.59
CA ALA A 439 -17.40 12.56 -26.52
C ALA A 439 -16.56 13.83 -26.75
N LEU A 440 -15.33 13.71 -27.28
CA LEU A 440 -14.49 14.87 -27.62
C LEU A 440 -15.03 15.62 -28.84
N LEU A 441 -15.60 14.90 -29.80
CA LEU A 441 -16.26 15.50 -30.96
C LEU A 441 -17.50 16.29 -30.54
N ASP A 442 -18.30 15.75 -29.62
CA ASP A 442 -19.51 16.39 -29.12
C ASP A 442 -19.17 17.65 -28.29
N LYS A 443 -18.15 17.58 -27.41
CA LYS A 443 -17.61 18.75 -26.69
C LYS A 443 -17.04 19.82 -27.61
N SER A 444 -16.47 19.42 -28.76
CA SER A 444 -15.96 20.36 -29.76
C SER A 444 -17.12 21.03 -30.52
N LYS A 445 -18.14 20.26 -30.92
CA LYS A 445 -19.34 20.79 -31.60
C LYS A 445 -20.17 21.71 -30.73
N SER A 446 -20.25 21.46 -29.42
CA SER A 446 -20.93 22.34 -28.46
C SER A 446 -20.16 23.63 -28.17
N GLY A 447 -18.92 23.77 -28.65
CA GLY A 447 -18.04 24.90 -28.36
C GLY A 447 -17.42 24.89 -26.96
N SER A 448 -17.63 23.83 -26.17
CA SER A 448 -17.06 23.71 -24.82
C SER A 448 -15.59 23.28 -24.82
N LEU A 449 -15.08 22.73 -25.93
CA LEU A 449 -13.70 22.28 -26.08
C LEU A 449 -13.11 22.78 -27.40
N LEU A 450 -12.00 23.50 -27.33
CA LEU A 450 -11.22 23.86 -28.50
C LEU A 450 -10.21 22.76 -28.82
N LEU A 451 -10.41 22.06 -29.94
CA LEU A 451 -9.64 20.88 -30.35
C LEU A 451 -8.84 21.15 -31.63
N SER A 452 -7.55 20.81 -31.67
CA SER A 452 -6.75 20.86 -32.90
C SER A 452 -5.86 19.63 -33.10
N VAL A 453 -6.15 18.82 -34.12
CA VAL A 453 -5.48 17.52 -34.37
C VAL A 453 -4.66 17.51 -35.67
N ALA A 454 -4.33 18.68 -36.22
CA ALA A 454 -3.57 18.82 -37.45
C ALA A 454 -2.21 18.09 -37.42
N GLU A 455 -1.66 17.75 -38.58
CA GLU A 455 -0.33 17.11 -38.71
C GLU A 455 -0.22 15.73 -38.02
N ASN A 456 -1.31 14.96 -37.93
CA ASN A 456 -1.32 13.52 -37.57
C ASN A 456 -1.70 12.68 -38.82
N PRO A 457 -0.73 12.01 -39.50
CA PRO A 457 -0.98 11.39 -40.81
C PRO A 457 -2.01 10.25 -40.83
N ASN A 458 -2.22 9.59 -39.68
CA ASN A 458 -3.03 8.37 -39.57
C ASN A 458 -4.36 8.60 -38.82
N LEU A 459 -4.74 9.86 -38.55
CA LEU A 459 -5.93 10.20 -37.77
C LEU A 459 -7.14 10.44 -38.68
N CYS A 460 -8.27 9.77 -38.40
CA CYS A 460 -9.54 9.98 -39.09
C CYS A 460 -10.41 11.00 -38.31
N PRO A 461 -10.82 12.13 -38.91
CA PRO A 461 -11.74 13.07 -38.27
C PRO A 461 -13.23 12.61 -38.25
N SER A 462 -13.57 11.45 -38.82
CA SER A 462 -14.93 10.90 -38.86
C SER A 462 -15.13 9.69 -37.94
N ILE A 463 -16.37 9.50 -37.48
CA ILE A 463 -16.85 8.43 -36.57
C ILE A 463 -16.63 7.01 -37.12
N SER A 464 -16.33 6.89 -38.41
CA SER A 464 -16.06 5.62 -39.09
C SER A 464 -14.88 5.77 -40.05
N CYS A 465 -13.78 5.05 -39.80
CA CYS A 465 -12.75 4.83 -40.82
C CYS A 465 -13.24 3.66 -41.69
N THR A 466 -13.75 3.94 -42.88
CA THR A 466 -13.83 2.91 -43.93
C THR A 466 -12.45 2.80 -44.56
N THR A 467 -11.69 1.79 -44.16
CA THR A 467 -10.44 1.47 -44.84
C THR A 467 -10.80 0.87 -46.21
N GLU A 468 -11.04 1.71 -47.22
CA GLU A 468 -10.95 1.27 -48.62
C GLU A 468 -9.47 1.00 -48.93
N GLN A 469 -9.00 -0.19 -48.54
CA GLN A 469 -7.82 -0.74 -49.18
C GLN A 469 -8.20 -1.04 -50.64
N LYS A 470 -7.86 -0.11 -51.53
CA LYS A 470 -7.77 -0.38 -52.97
C LYS A 470 -6.76 -1.49 -53.20
N LYS A 471 -7.21 -2.75 -53.19
CA LYS A 471 -6.48 -3.87 -53.79
C LYS A 471 -6.37 -3.60 -55.28
N LYS A 472 -5.19 -3.13 -55.73
CA LYS A 472 -4.78 -3.27 -57.12
C LYS A 472 -4.80 -4.76 -57.46
N LYS A 473 -5.76 -5.17 -58.30
CA LYS A 473 -5.74 -6.49 -58.94
C LYS A 473 -4.66 -6.48 -60.00
N ASN A 474 -3.62 -7.28 -59.81
CA ASN A 474 -2.82 -7.79 -60.92
C ASN A 474 -3.07 -9.29 -61.03
N ILE A 475 -3.61 -9.69 -62.17
CA ILE A 475 -3.72 -11.08 -62.62
C ILE A 475 -2.45 -11.39 -63.40
N ASN A 476 -1.80 -12.53 -63.13
CA ASN A 476 -0.99 -13.27 -64.10
C ASN A 476 -1.05 -14.78 -63.76
N VAL A 477 -1.16 -15.58 -64.82
CA VAL A 477 -1.43 -17.04 -64.91
C VAL A 477 -0.09 -17.84 -64.92
N PRO A 478 -0.07 -19.17 -64.60
CA PRO A 478 0.94 -19.79 -63.74
C PRO A 478 2.05 -20.56 -64.48
N THR A 479 3.07 -20.99 -63.75
CA THR A 479 3.94 -22.11 -64.17
C THR A 479 4.34 -22.99 -62.99
N VAL A 480 4.21 -24.28 -63.25
CA VAL A 480 4.41 -25.44 -62.38
C VAL A 480 5.88 -25.62 -62.03
N ALA A 481 6.20 -25.76 -60.74
CA ALA A 481 7.22 -26.70 -60.24
C ALA A 481 7.31 -26.63 -58.70
N SER A 482 7.01 -27.75 -58.04
CA SER A 482 7.71 -28.32 -56.88
C SER A 482 6.74 -28.98 -55.89
N ILE A 483 6.15 -30.10 -56.33
CA ILE A 483 5.36 -31.02 -55.49
C ILE A 483 6.28 -32.01 -54.73
N VAL A 484 7.59 -31.98 -54.96
CA VAL A 484 8.52 -32.99 -54.42
C VAL A 484 8.89 -32.73 -52.94
N GLY A 485 8.89 -31.46 -52.50
CA GLY A 485 9.28 -31.12 -51.12
C GLY A 485 8.26 -31.51 -50.06
N PHE A 486 6.96 -31.49 -50.40
CA PHE A 486 5.88 -31.72 -49.44
C PHE A 486 5.73 -33.21 -49.06
N PHE A 487 6.04 -34.13 -49.98
CA PHE A 487 5.96 -35.57 -49.72
C PHE A 487 7.13 -36.11 -48.89
N ILE A 488 8.32 -35.49 -48.95
CA ILE A 488 9.48 -35.89 -48.14
C ILE A 488 9.28 -35.48 -46.66
N LEU A 489 8.68 -34.31 -46.42
CA LEU A 489 8.33 -33.85 -45.07
C LEU A 489 7.22 -34.69 -44.41
N LEU A 490 6.23 -35.14 -45.18
CA LEU A 490 5.16 -36.01 -44.67
C LEU A 490 5.63 -37.43 -44.33
N LEU A 491 6.58 -37.98 -45.10
CA LEU A 491 7.16 -39.30 -44.80
C LEU A 491 8.11 -39.25 -43.57
N GLY A 492 8.82 -38.14 -43.37
CA GLY A 492 9.63 -37.92 -42.16
C GLY A 492 8.80 -37.81 -40.88
N ALA A 493 7.67 -37.10 -40.92
CA ALA A 493 6.76 -36.96 -39.79
C ALA A 493 6.07 -38.29 -39.42
N ALA A 494 5.71 -39.11 -40.41
CA ALA A 494 5.13 -40.44 -40.20
C ALA A 494 6.14 -41.42 -39.57
N GLY A 495 7.43 -41.33 -39.95
CA GLY A 495 8.51 -42.13 -39.35
C GLY A 495 8.78 -41.79 -37.89
N ILE A 496 8.75 -40.49 -37.53
CA ILE A 496 8.91 -40.03 -36.15
C ILE A 496 7.71 -40.47 -35.30
N PHE A 497 6.48 -40.37 -35.82
CA PHE A 497 5.27 -40.85 -35.14
C PHE A 497 5.29 -42.37 -34.88
N TRP A 498 5.82 -43.15 -35.82
CA TRP A 498 5.98 -44.61 -35.65
C TRP A 498 7.04 -45.00 -34.62
N ILE A 499 8.10 -44.20 -34.45
CA ILE A 499 9.11 -44.42 -33.41
C ILE A 499 8.55 -44.09 -32.02
N PHE A 500 7.76 -43.02 -31.90
CA PHE A 500 7.08 -42.67 -30.63
C PHE A 500 6.03 -43.70 -30.22
N LYS A 501 5.35 -44.34 -31.18
CA LYS A 501 4.39 -45.42 -30.88
C LYS A 501 5.08 -46.69 -30.36
N ARG A 502 6.32 -46.96 -30.77
CA ARG A 502 7.05 -48.19 -30.41
C ARG A 502 7.70 -48.17 -29.02
N ILE A 503 7.77 -47.00 -28.36
CA ILE A 503 8.34 -46.85 -27.01
C ILE A 503 7.25 -46.91 -25.92
N ARG A 504 5.95 -46.92 -26.27
CA ARG A 504 4.84 -46.84 -25.30
C ARG A 504 4.05 -48.13 -25.09
N GLU A 505 4.58 -49.28 -25.51
CA GLU A 505 3.98 -50.59 -25.26
C GLU A 505 4.94 -51.46 -24.43
N GLN A 506 5.03 -51.17 -23.13
CA GLN A 506 5.26 -52.15 -22.05
C GLN A 506 4.82 -51.56 -20.71
N GLU A 507 3.54 -51.74 -20.38
CA GLU A 507 3.08 -52.35 -19.12
C GLU A 507 1.55 -52.40 -19.14
N GLY A 508 1.03 -53.62 -19.07
CA GLY A 508 -0.40 -53.90 -19.05
C GLY A 508 -0.91 -54.26 -17.66
N ASP A 509 -2.11 -53.76 -17.38
CA ASP A 509 -3.24 -54.33 -16.64
C ASP A 509 -3.15 -54.73 -15.16
N LYS A 510 -4.02 -54.07 -14.35
CA LYS A 510 -5.16 -54.76 -13.72
C LYS A 510 -6.31 -53.80 -13.34
N VAL A 511 -7.50 -54.38 -13.39
CA VAL A 511 -8.84 -53.80 -13.56
C VAL A 511 -9.57 -53.45 -12.24
N SER A 512 -10.46 -52.45 -12.36
CA SER A 512 -11.68 -52.10 -11.59
C SER A 512 -11.59 -51.74 -10.11
N ASN A 513 -11.96 -50.49 -9.79
CA ASN A 513 -13.25 -50.23 -9.13
C ASN A 513 -13.72 -48.79 -9.33
N LEU A 514 -15.03 -48.66 -9.51
CA LEU A 514 -15.81 -47.43 -9.59
C LEU A 514 -15.82 -46.76 -8.21
N GLN A 515 -15.22 -45.58 -8.06
CA GLN A 515 -15.45 -44.69 -6.92
C GLN A 515 -14.92 -43.28 -7.23
N ASN A 516 -15.77 -42.28 -6.93
CA ASN A 516 -15.58 -40.83 -7.02
C ASN A 516 -14.11 -40.37 -7.09
N VAL A 517 -13.67 -39.90 -8.26
CA VAL A 517 -12.43 -39.14 -8.38
C VAL A 517 -12.70 -37.74 -7.86
N GLN A 518 -12.53 -37.59 -6.56
CA GLN A 518 -12.31 -36.30 -5.91
C GLN A 518 -11.11 -35.66 -6.63
N LEU A 519 -11.33 -34.52 -7.27
CA LEU A 519 -10.29 -33.80 -8.01
C LEU A 519 -9.18 -33.47 -7.00
N GLU A 520 -8.10 -34.26 -6.96
CA GLU A 520 -6.95 -33.95 -6.13
C GLU A 520 -6.45 -32.57 -6.56
N SER A 521 -6.49 -31.61 -5.62
CA SER A 521 -5.97 -30.25 -5.76
C SER A 521 -4.48 -30.31 -6.09
N LYS A 522 -4.19 -30.43 -7.39
CA LYS A 522 -2.91 -30.06 -7.94
C LYS A 522 -3.04 -28.58 -8.19
N ASN A 523 -2.59 -27.76 -7.24
CA ASN A 523 -2.50 -26.29 -7.35
C ASN A 523 -1.58 -25.93 -8.54
N ARG A 524 -2.10 -26.10 -9.75
CA ARG A 524 -1.36 -26.02 -11.01
C ARG A 524 -1.29 -24.56 -11.42
N GLN A 525 -0.06 -24.09 -11.64
CA GLN A 525 0.15 -22.85 -12.35
C GLN A 525 -0.01 -23.10 -13.84
N PHE A 526 -0.90 -22.34 -14.48
CA PHE A 526 -1.18 -22.34 -15.90
C PHE A 526 -0.57 -21.09 -16.55
N THR A 527 -0.16 -21.21 -17.81
CA THR A 527 0.25 -20.06 -18.64
C THR A 527 -0.96 -19.35 -19.22
N TYR A 528 -0.81 -18.10 -19.68
CA TYR A 528 -1.93 -17.41 -20.34
C TYR A 528 -2.41 -18.15 -21.59
N SER A 529 -1.51 -18.81 -22.32
CA SER A 529 -1.91 -19.68 -23.45
C SER A 529 -2.76 -20.87 -23.00
N ASP A 530 -2.48 -21.45 -21.84
CA ASP A 530 -3.32 -22.50 -21.27
C ASP A 530 -4.70 -21.95 -20.90
N ILE A 531 -4.78 -20.74 -20.34
CA ILE A 531 -6.05 -20.08 -20.03
C ILE A 531 -6.89 -19.86 -21.30
N GLN A 532 -6.26 -19.43 -22.39
CA GLN A 532 -6.93 -19.30 -23.69
C GLN A 532 -7.44 -20.65 -24.19
N MET A 533 -6.68 -21.73 -24.04
CA MET A 533 -7.11 -23.07 -24.43
C MET A 533 -8.25 -23.60 -23.54
N ILE A 534 -8.12 -23.47 -22.22
CA ILE A 534 -9.08 -23.93 -21.20
C ILE A 534 -10.44 -23.25 -21.41
N SER A 535 -10.43 -21.94 -21.66
CA SER A 535 -11.65 -21.13 -21.85
C SER A 535 -12.19 -21.11 -23.28
N ASN A 536 -11.60 -21.89 -24.19
CA ASN A 536 -11.89 -21.86 -25.63
C ASN A 536 -11.86 -20.42 -26.21
N ASN A 537 -10.79 -19.68 -25.94
CA ASN A 537 -10.63 -18.26 -26.26
C ASN A 537 -11.74 -17.37 -25.65
N PHE A 538 -12.08 -17.62 -24.38
CA PHE A 538 -13.06 -16.84 -23.61
C PHE A 538 -14.46 -16.82 -24.24
N GLU A 539 -14.87 -17.93 -24.89
CA GLU A 539 -16.11 -18.01 -25.69
C GLU A 539 -17.37 -17.78 -24.87
N LYS A 540 -17.49 -18.44 -23.71
CA LYS A 540 -18.72 -18.43 -22.90
C LYS A 540 -18.51 -17.70 -21.58
N LEU A 541 -19.06 -16.49 -21.48
CA LEU A 541 -19.13 -15.73 -20.24
C LEU A 541 -20.18 -16.32 -19.29
N LEU A 542 -19.79 -16.56 -18.05
CA LEU A 542 -20.65 -17.00 -16.95
C LEU A 542 -21.14 -15.82 -16.09
N GLY A 543 -20.30 -14.79 -15.92
CA GLY A 543 -20.66 -13.59 -15.16
C GLY A 543 -19.61 -12.49 -15.24
N GLU A 544 -20.01 -11.26 -14.96
CA GLU A 544 -19.16 -10.07 -14.94
C GLU A 544 -19.51 -9.20 -13.72
N GLY A 545 -18.49 -8.72 -13.01
CA GLY A 545 -18.65 -7.84 -11.85
C GLY A 545 -17.39 -7.02 -11.57
N GLY A 546 -17.36 -6.31 -10.43
CA GLY A 546 -16.22 -5.45 -10.05
C GLY A 546 -14.88 -6.18 -9.90
N PHE A 547 -14.92 -7.51 -9.79
CA PHE A 547 -13.76 -8.38 -9.62
C PHE A 547 -13.30 -9.06 -10.92
N GLY A 548 -13.84 -8.64 -12.06
CA GLY A 548 -13.49 -9.14 -13.38
C GLY A 548 -14.54 -10.07 -14.00
N LYS A 549 -14.13 -10.79 -15.06
CA LYS A 549 -15.01 -11.63 -15.90
C LYS A 549 -14.77 -13.10 -15.64
N VAL A 550 -15.84 -13.87 -15.52
CA VAL A 550 -15.79 -15.33 -15.31
C VAL A 550 -16.25 -16.04 -16.56
N TYR A 551 -15.46 -16.98 -17.07
CA TYR A 551 -15.73 -17.77 -18.27
C TYR A 551 -15.85 -19.25 -17.95
N LEU A 552 -16.64 -19.97 -18.74
CA LEU A 552 -16.65 -21.44 -18.68
C LEU A 552 -15.40 -21.97 -19.37
N GLY A 553 -14.75 -22.95 -18.75
CA GLY A 553 -13.65 -23.67 -19.35
C GLY A 553 -13.64 -25.15 -19.01
N TYR A 554 -12.64 -25.87 -19.50
CA TYR A 554 -12.45 -27.30 -19.23
C TYR A 554 -10.99 -27.62 -18.93
N VAL A 555 -10.75 -28.31 -17.81
CA VAL A 555 -9.43 -28.83 -17.41
C VAL A 555 -9.53 -30.35 -17.30
N ASP A 556 -8.71 -31.07 -18.07
CA ASP A 556 -8.69 -32.55 -18.08
C ASP A 556 -10.09 -33.18 -18.31
N GLY A 557 -10.96 -32.50 -19.07
CA GLY A 557 -12.33 -32.93 -19.37
C GLY A 557 -13.40 -32.52 -18.34
N ASN A 558 -13.02 -31.89 -17.23
CA ASN A 558 -13.94 -31.42 -16.19
C ASN A 558 -14.28 -29.93 -16.38
N PRO A 559 -15.54 -29.52 -16.19
CA PRO A 559 -15.93 -28.12 -16.30
C PRO A 559 -15.34 -27.29 -15.16
N VAL A 560 -14.83 -26.11 -15.50
CA VAL A 560 -14.22 -25.14 -14.57
C VAL A 560 -14.74 -23.72 -14.83
N ALA A 561 -14.67 -22.87 -13.81
CA ALA A 561 -14.91 -21.44 -13.92
C ALA A 561 -13.57 -20.68 -13.94
N VAL A 562 -13.29 -19.98 -15.04
CA VAL A 562 -12.07 -19.20 -15.27
C VAL A 562 -12.37 -17.72 -14.98
N LYS A 563 -11.97 -17.24 -13.81
CA LYS A 563 -12.12 -15.85 -13.39
C LYS A 563 -10.88 -15.05 -13.82
N MET A 564 -11.04 -14.19 -14.80
CA MET A 564 -10.04 -13.18 -15.19
C MET A 564 -10.11 -12.02 -14.22
N ILE A 565 -9.00 -11.67 -13.59
CA ILE A 565 -8.94 -10.55 -12.65
C ILE A 565 -8.84 -9.23 -13.43
N SER A 566 -9.62 -8.23 -13.00
CA SER A 566 -9.68 -6.91 -13.65
C SER A 566 -8.32 -6.21 -13.67
N GLN A 567 -8.01 -5.50 -14.76
CA GLN A 567 -6.70 -4.87 -15.04
C GLN A 567 -6.50 -3.48 -14.39
N SER A 568 -6.95 -3.26 -13.15
CA SER A 568 -6.35 -2.20 -12.32
C SER A 568 -5.08 -2.80 -11.69
N ALA A 569 -3.91 -2.34 -12.13
CA ALA A 569 -2.62 -3.01 -11.87
C ALA A 569 -2.27 -3.22 -10.38
N VAL A 570 -2.87 -2.44 -9.47
CA VAL A 570 -2.61 -2.52 -8.02
C VAL A 570 -3.67 -3.35 -7.30
N GLU A 571 -4.96 -3.09 -7.51
CA GLU A 571 -6.04 -3.83 -6.84
C GLU A 571 -6.15 -5.27 -7.36
N GLY A 572 -5.99 -5.49 -8.67
CA GLY A 572 -6.08 -6.83 -9.26
C GLY A 572 -4.98 -7.76 -8.77
N TYR A 573 -3.76 -7.24 -8.56
CA TYR A 573 -2.64 -8.03 -8.05
C TYR A 573 -2.78 -8.35 -6.56
N GLN A 574 -3.23 -7.38 -5.75
CA GLN A 574 -3.55 -7.59 -4.33
C GLN A 574 -4.71 -8.56 -4.17
N GLN A 575 -5.77 -8.40 -4.96
CA GLN A 575 -6.92 -9.28 -4.96
C GLN A 575 -6.51 -10.71 -5.32
N PHE A 576 -5.73 -10.86 -6.40
CA PHE A 576 -5.19 -12.15 -6.82
C PHE A 576 -4.38 -12.81 -5.70
N HIS A 577 -3.46 -12.10 -5.04
CA HIS A 577 -2.70 -12.67 -3.92
C HIS A 577 -3.57 -12.99 -2.70
N SER A 578 -4.53 -12.13 -2.37
CA SER A 578 -5.44 -12.34 -1.25
C SER A 578 -6.39 -13.52 -1.44
N GLU A 579 -6.69 -13.86 -2.69
CA GLU A 579 -7.56 -14.98 -3.05
C GLU A 579 -6.73 -16.27 -3.22
N VAL A 580 -5.54 -16.23 -3.85
CA VAL A 580 -4.68 -17.42 -4.09
C VAL A 580 -4.02 -17.96 -2.83
N GLU A 581 -3.35 -17.10 -2.04
CA GLU A 581 -2.54 -17.52 -0.88
C GLU A 581 -3.29 -18.36 0.17
N PRO A 582 -4.53 -18.02 0.57
CA PRO A 582 -5.31 -18.87 1.45
C PRO A 582 -5.87 -20.10 0.71
N LEU A 583 -6.35 -19.93 -0.53
CA LEU A 583 -7.04 -21.00 -1.29
C LEU A 583 -6.13 -22.16 -1.73
N ILE A 584 -4.81 -21.95 -1.81
CA ILE A 584 -3.83 -23.02 -2.05
C ILE A 584 -3.83 -24.07 -0.91
N ARG A 585 -4.20 -23.67 0.31
CA ARG A 585 -4.03 -24.47 1.54
C ARG A 585 -5.33 -24.97 2.17
N VAL A 586 -6.48 -24.54 1.67
CA VAL A 586 -7.79 -24.88 2.27
C VAL A 586 -8.56 -25.85 1.39
N HIS A 587 -9.05 -26.91 2.02
CA HIS A 587 -9.88 -27.93 1.37
C HIS A 587 -11.00 -28.30 2.31
N HIS A 588 -12.20 -27.83 2.02
CA HIS A 588 -13.39 -28.11 2.81
C HIS A 588 -14.58 -28.38 1.88
N ARG A 589 -15.49 -29.29 2.28
CA ARG A 589 -16.64 -29.70 1.46
C ARG A 589 -17.58 -28.53 1.11
N ASN A 590 -17.60 -27.49 1.96
CA ASN A 590 -18.44 -26.30 1.79
C ASN A 590 -17.64 -25.06 1.35
N LEU A 591 -16.47 -25.25 0.73
CA LEU A 591 -15.71 -24.19 0.07
C LEU A 591 -15.44 -24.60 -1.38
N THR A 592 -15.62 -23.66 -2.32
CA THR A 592 -15.32 -23.89 -3.73
C THR A 592 -13.83 -24.14 -3.92
N ILE A 593 -13.49 -25.25 -4.57
CA ILE A 593 -12.10 -25.69 -4.76
C ILE A 593 -11.42 -24.85 -5.85
N LEU A 594 -10.23 -24.34 -5.53
CA LEU A 594 -9.31 -23.75 -6.51
C LEU A 594 -8.57 -24.88 -7.24
N VAL A 595 -8.79 -25.00 -8.54
CA VAL A 595 -8.16 -25.99 -9.43
C VAL A 595 -6.77 -25.51 -9.89
N GLY A 596 -6.56 -24.20 -10.02
CA GLY A 596 -5.28 -23.61 -10.36
C GLY A 596 -5.33 -22.11 -10.58
N TYR A 597 -4.22 -21.53 -11.01
CA TYR A 597 -4.09 -20.09 -11.25
C TYR A 597 -3.14 -19.76 -12.40
N CYS A 598 -3.24 -18.56 -12.97
CA CYS A 598 -2.30 -17.98 -13.92
C CYS A 598 -1.75 -16.67 -13.35
N ASN A 599 -0.43 -16.53 -13.34
CA ASN A 599 0.29 -15.34 -12.89
C ASN A 599 1.32 -14.91 -13.95
N GLU A 600 0.85 -14.25 -15.01
CA GLU A 600 1.70 -13.76 -16.10
C GLU A 600 1.47 -12.25 -16.35
N GLY A 601 2.09 -11.42 -15.52
CA GLY A 601 2.05 -9.96 -15.65
C GLY A 601 0.62 -9.41 -15.60
N PRO A 602 0.11 -8.74 -16.65
CA PRO A 602 -1.26 -8.22 -16.68
C PRO A 602 -2.34 -9.29 -16.85
N ASN A 603 -1.95 -10.56 -17.03
CA ASN A 603 -2.85 -11.67 -17.28
C ASN A 603 -2.95 -12.56 -16.04
N LEU A 604 -3.77 -12.11 -15.09
CA LEU A 604 -4.06 -12.84 -13.85
C LEU A 604 -5.39 -13.60 -13.99
N ALA A 605 -5.40 -14.89 -13.63
CA ALA A 605 -6.62 -15.69 -13.67
C ALA A 605 -6.67 -16.74 -12.55
N LEU A 606 -7.88 -17.03 -12.08
CA LEU A 606 -8.17 -18.08 -11.11
C LEU A 606 -9.09 -19.12 -11.74
N ILE A 607 -8.80 -20.40 -11.53
CA ILE A 607 -9.58 -21.51 -12.08
C ILE A 607 -10.22 -22.24 -10.92
N TYR A 608 -11.55 -22.16 -10.83
CA TYR A 608 -12.36 -22.85 -9.83
C TYR A 608 -13.07 -24.06 -10.43
N GLU A 609 -13.51 -24.98 -9.58
CA GLU A 609 -14.54 -25.93 -9.99
C GLU A 609 -15.80 -25.20 -10.47
N TYR A 610 -16.49 -25.78 -11.45
CA TYR A 610 -17.72 -25.19 -11.98
C TYR A 610 -18.92 -25.58 -11.12
N MET A 611 -19.65 -24.58 -10.62
CA MET A 611 -20.85 -24.73 -9.80
C MET A 611 -22.10 -24.64 -10.68
N ALA A 612 -22.71 -25.79 -11.00
CA ALA A 612 -23.68 -25.90 -12.09
C ALA A 612 -25.00 -25.15 -11.84
N ASN A 613 -25.38 -24.98 -10.58
CA ASN A 613 -26.62 -24.31 -10.20
C ASN A 613 -26.44 -22.80 -9.94
N GLY A 614 -25.26 -22.22 -10.14
CA GLY A 614 -25.05 -20.77 -10.03
C GLY A 614 -25.13 -20.24 -8.59
N ASP A 615 -25.39 -18.95 -8.42
CA ASP A 615 -25.37 -18.27 -7.12
C ASP A 615 -26.73 -18.26 -6.41
N LEU A 616 -26.72 -18.24 -5.08
CA LEU A 616 -27.93 -18.26 -4.26
C LEU A 616 -28.85 -17.04 -4.47
N HIS A 617 -28.32 -15.88 -4.84
CA HIS A 617 -29.14 -14.68 -5.09
C HIS A 617 -30.14 -14.92 -6.22
N SER A 618 -29.70 -15.60 -7.29
CA SER A 618 -30.55 -15.99 -8.43
C SER A 618 -31.69 -16.96 -8.06
N HIS A 619 -31.54 -17.73 -6.98
CA HIS A 619 -32.55 -18.70 -6.50
C HIS A 619 -33.52 -18.16 -5.44
N ILE A 620 -33.25 -16.96 -4.92
CA ILE A 620 -34.09 -16.30 -3.90
C ILE A 620 -34.90 -15.13 -4.49
N SER A 621 -34.52 -14.61 -5.67
CA SER A 621 -35.23 -13.50 -6.33
C SER A 621 -36.60 -13.91 -6.91
N GLU A 622 -37.59 -12.99 -6.86
CA GLU A 622 -39.02 -13.23 -7.12
C GLU A 622 -39.40 -13.67 -8.56
N ASN A 623 -38.43 -13.75 -9.49
CA ASN A 623 -38.68 -14.02 -10.91
C ASN A 623 -38.28 -15.42 -11.41
N ASN A 624 -37.96 -16.37 -10.50
CA ASN A 624 -37.48 -17.70 -10.89
C ASN A 624 -38.48 -18.81 -10.53
N SER A 625 -38.71 -19.75 -11.45
CA SER A 625 -39.68 -20.86 -11.30
C SER A 625 -39.20 -22.01 -10.39
N ASN A 626 -37.95 -21.96 -9.91
CA ASN A 626 -37.34 -22.93 -9.01
C ASN A 626 -37.08 -22.33 -7.63
N ILE A 627 -38.14 -22.05 -6.87
CA ILE A 627 -38.05 -21.51 -5.51
C ILE A 627 -37.48 -22.59 -4.57
N LEU A 628 -36.36 -22.29 -3.90
CA LEU A 628 -35.78 -23.19 -2.90
C LEU A 628 -36.77 -23.50 -1.77
N SER A 629 -36.91 -24.79 -1.45
CA SER A 629 -37.69 -25.25 -0.31
C SER A 629 -37.11 -24.70 1.01
N TRP A 630 -37.95 -24.61 2.03
CA TRP A 630 -37.51 -24.17 3.36
C TRP A 630 -36.37 -25.04 3.92
N GLU A 631 -36.48 -26.35 3.74
CA GLU A 631 -35.45 -27.32 4.10
C GLU A 631 -34.14 -27.06 3.35
N GLY A 632 -34.19 -26.82 2.03
CA GLY A 632 -33.02 -26.48 1.23
C GLY A 632 -32.34 -25.19 1.68
N ARG A 633 -33.12 -24.17 2.07
CA ARG A 633 -32.58 -22.91 2.61
C ARG A 633 -31.85 -23.11 3.95
N ILE A 634 -32.41 -23.92 4.83
CA ILE A 634 -31.77 -24.26 6.12
C ILE A 634 -30.46 -25.02 5.86
N GLN A 635 -30.47 -25.99 4.93
CA GLN A 635 -29.28 -26.74 4.59
C GLN A 635 -28.17 -25.82 4.05
N ILE A 636 -28.50 -24.90 3.15
CA ILE A 636 -27.53 -23.94 2.59
C ILE A 636 -26.95 -23.03 3.68
N ALA A 637 -27.78 -22.58 4.64
CA ALA A 637 -27.32 -21.77 5.77
C ALA A 637 -26.38 -22.56 6.69
N LEU A 638 -26.70 -23.82 6.97
CA LEU A 638 -25.86 -24.72 7.77
C LEU A 638 -24.52 -24.99 7.07
N ASP A 639 -24.55 -25.33 5.79
CA ASP A 639 -23.36 -25.59 4.98
C ASP A 639 -22.45 -24.35 4.90
N SER A 640 -23.04 -23.16 4.76
CA SER A 640 -22.31 -21.89 4.77
C SER A 640 -21.66 -21.62 6.12
N ALA A 641 -22.36 -21.89 7.22
CA ALA A 641 -21.83 -21.73 8.58
C ALA A 641 -20.67 -22.70 8.84
N GLN A 642 -20.77 -23.96 8.39
CA GLN A 642 -19.69 -24.95 8.49
C GLN A 642 -18.45 -24.53 7.69
N GLY A 643 -18.63 -24.00 6.48
CA GLY A 643 -17.53 -23.44 5.70
C GLY A 643 -16.82 -22.28 6.40
N LEU A 644 -17.57 -21.40 7.07
CA LEU A 644 -17.01 -20.28 7.83
C LEU A 644 -16.34 -20.71 9.14
N GLU A 645 -16.91 -21.68 9.86
CA GLU A 645 -16.31 -22.28 11.05
C GLU A 645 -14.92 -22.86 10.72
N TYR A 646 -14.83 -23.65 9.65
CA TYR A 646 -13.55 -24.18 9.17
C TYR A 646 -12.52 -23.08 8.86
N LEU A 647 -12.93 -21.99 8.20
CA LEU A 647 -12.04 -20.88 7.89
C LEU A 647 -11.55 -20.13 9.13
N HIS A 648 -12.39 -19.98 10.15
CA HIS A 648 -12.05 -19.21 11.35
C HIS A 648 -11.28 -20.03 12.40
N ASP A 649 -11.69 -21.27 12.63
CA ASP A 649 -11.24 -22.05 13.78
C ASP A 649 -10.23 -23.15 13.40
N ASP A 650 -10.39 -23.74 12.21
CA ASP A 650 -9.55 -24.87 11.76
C ASP A 650 -8.36 -24.45 10.88
N CYS A 651 -8.41 -23.26 10.27
CA CYS A 651 -7.30 -22.73 9.48
C CYS A 651 -6.28 -22.00 10.38
N ASN A 652 -4.98 -22.23 10.15
CA ASN A 652 -3.90 -21.53 10.84
C ASN A 652 -2.92 -20.88 9.83
N PRO A 653 -2.90 -19.54 9.70
CA PRO A 653 -3.68 -18.57 10.49
C PRO A 653 -5.18 -18.58 10.14
N PRO A 654 -6.06 -18.11 11.06
CA PRO A 654 -7.48 -17.93 10.79
C PRO A 654 -7.73 -17.07 9.54
N ILE A 655 -8.63 -17.52 8.67
CA ILE A 655 -8.98 -16.86 7.41
C ILE A 655 -10.36 -16.22 7.55
N ILE A 656 -10.45 -14.90 7.39
CA ILE A 656 -11.73 -14.17 7.41
C ILE A 656 -12.18 -13.92 5.97
N HIS A 657 -13.34 -14.44 5.56
CA HIS A 657 -13.84 -14.34 4.18
C HIS A 657 -14.15 -12.89 3.73
N ARG A 658 -14.61 -12.02 4.64
CA ARG A 658 -14.89 -10.58 4.43
C ARG A 658 -15.98 -10.18 3.39
N ASP A 659 -16.48 -11.11 2.58
CA ASP A 659 -17.49 -10.83 1.54
C ASP A 659 -18.56 -11.94 1.47
N VAL A 660 -19.12 -12.31 2.63
CA VAL A 660 -20.21 -13.30 2.69
C VAL A 660 -21.51 -12.63 2.28
N LYS A 661 -22.00 -12.95 1.08
CA LYS A 661 -23.25 -12.44 0.50
C LYS A 661 -23.90 -13.49 -0.39
N LEU A 662 -25.19 -13.33 -0.70
CA LEU A 662 -25.97 -14.28 -1.49
C LEU A 662 -25.35 -14.60 -2.87
N SER A 663 -24.69 -13.63 -3.53
CA SER A 663 -24.04 -13.85 -4.82
C SER A 663 -22.70 -14.59 -4.74
N ASN A 664 -22.14 -14.77 -3.54
CA ASN A 664 -20.90 -15.54 -3.31
C ASN A 664 -21.17 -16.93 -2.71
N ILE A 665 -22.42 -17.29 -2.47
CA ILE A 665 -22.81 -18.65 -2.08
C ILE A 665 -23.21 -19.38 -3.37
N LEU A 666 -22.33 -20.26 -3.85
CA LEU A 666 -22.52 -21.01 -5.08
C LEU A 666 -23.15 -22.38 -4.81
N LEU A 667 -24.06 -22.79 -5.67
CA LEU A 667 -24.80 -24.04 -5.59
C LEU A 667 -24.32 -25.01 -6.68
N ASN A 668 -24.14 -26.27 -6.33
CA ASN A 668 -23.81 -27.34 -7.27
C ASN A 668 -25.03 -28.20 -7.61
#